data_AF-A0ABD3KFK8-F1
#
_entry.id   AF-A0ABD3KFK8-F1
#
_cell.length_a   1.000
_cell.length_b   1.000
_cell.length_c   1.000
_cell.angle_alpha   90.00
_cell.angle_beta   90.00
_cell.angle_gamma   90.00
#
_symmetry.space_group_name_H-M   'P 1'
#
loop_
_entity.id
_entity.type
_entity.pdbx_description
1 polymer ?
#
loop_
_entity_poly.entity_id
_entity_poly.type
_entity_poly.pdbx_seq_one_letter_code
_entity_poly.pdbx_strand_id
1 'polypeptide(L)'
;MGELTLTGLLKKAAWDFPDGRAVSACGEFDLTHARLQELVDHAAALLAACNIGAGDVVALAFPNTIEFVILFLAVIRCRATAAPLNPIYTAKEFKFYLSDTKPKLLVTPHEGNQRAQSAASNLNIRCLTAKLRSANSKITLSSNDKEQSLDLMSKVVNDPSDVALFLHTPGTTSRRKRMQLTQRHLASSVRNIKREFELTESDSTVIVLPLFNVHGLVAGLLSSLAAGAAVALPAAVRFSVPTFLGDMKSYNTTWYIADASLHQIILDCHLSKLKSAYPKLRFIVNCSVSLAPSIQAQLEEAFGAAVVEAYAMMEATHLIASDPLPEDGEHDLESAGRPMGQEMATSDEHGAIQAAVAVGVSRAVCIRGLNVTEGYKNNPKPNKQAFWCRLFHTGRVGYMGSDARLSRSRFLPDELEVASAYWGNDTPEGNNAPKTTKENKTETERGKEEGGPSLKLTIDFEKFSGPKQFSYEELMMATADRKILGRGGFGVVYEGHIGHACTHVAVKVLTSNSRQGIKEYESEVMTLSQLRHKNLVPLIGYCHEADEFILVYKFMSKGSVEDHLFNGGTLLDWESRYKIAKGLALALYYLHEQCDQYVIHRDIKSSNVMLDENSNAKLGDFGLARLVDHARGPRTTELIGTRGYAAPEYCATGRASKETDVYSFGVVLLEIGSGRRVVDPERGSIGFAQWLWMQYGPDKLAHAVDSRLGIFFDKKQAEALMMVGLWCAHPIATSRPSIEDAMAVLNLKAKIKPRELPLEIRQSSHRIDRKVSPGCLGF
;
A
#
# COMPACT_ATOMS: atom_id res chain seq x y z
N MET A 1 -16.67 4.85 -39.00
CA MET A 1 -15.29 4.58 -38.53
C MET A 1 -14.78 5.59 -37.51
N GLY A 2 -15.07 6.91 -37.65
CA GLY A 2 -14.61 7.94 -36.70
C GLY A 2 -14.99 7.65 -35.24
N GLU A 3 -16.22 7.25 -34.99
CA GLU A 3 -16.69 6.84 -33.66
C GLU A 3 -16.26 5.42 -33.24
N LEU A 4 -15.21 4.83 -33.81
CA LEU A 4 -14.65 3.57 -33.29
C LEU A 4 -13.22 3.75 -32.76
N THR A 5 -12.68 4.96 -32.86
CA THR A 5 -11.36 5.34 -32.36
C THR A 5 -11.47 6.41 -31.28
N LEU A 6 -10.52 6.47 -30.36
CA LEU A 6 -10.47 7.51 -29.34
C LEU A 6 -10.22 8.86 -30.00
N THR A 7 -9.28 8.92 -30.96
CA THR A 7 -8.98 10.15 -31.69
C THR A 7 -10.21 10.69 -32.43
N GLY A 8 -11.02 9.83 -33.05
CA GLY A 8 -12.25 10.27 -33.72
C GLY A 8 -13.33 10.73 -32.74
N LEU A 9 -13.44 10.12 -31.56
CA LEU A 9 -14.35 10.57 -30.52
C LEU A 9 -13.97 11.97 -30.01
N LEU A 10 -12.69 12.19 -29.69
CA LEU A 10 -12.21 13.49 -29.20
C LEU A 10 -12.30 14.58 -30.25
N LYS A 11 -12.03 14.27 -31.52
CA LYS A 11 -12.24 15.21 -32.64
C LYS A 11 -13.71 15.62 -32.78
N LYS A 12 -14.63 14.69 -32.57
CA LYS A 12 -16.07 14.98 -32.56
C LYS A 12 -16.42 15.93 -31.41
N ALA A 13 -15.94 15.66 -30.20
CA ALA A 13 -16.16 16.57 -29.06
C ALA A 13 -15.60 17.98 -29.32
N ALA A 14 -14.41 18.09 -29.94
CA ALA A 14 -13.84 19.37 -30.31
C ALA A 14 -14.60 20.11 -31.42
N TRP A 15 -15.29 19.37 -32.29
CA TRP A 15 -16.19 19.94 -33.30
C TRP A 15 -17.53 20.40 -32.70
N ASP A 16 -18.08 19.59 -31.79
CA ASP A 16 -19.37 19.85 -31.16
C ASP A 16 -19.28 20.99 -30.12
N PHE A 17 -18.15 21.11 -29.42
CA PHE A 17 -17.93 22.08 -28.34
C PHE A 17 -16.65 22.93 -28.51
N PRO A 18 -16.46 23.61 -29.66
CA PRO A 18 -15.17 24.22 -30.04
C PRO A 18 -14.70 25.30 -29.07
N ASP A 19 -15.63 26.10 -28.55
CA ASP A 19 -15.37 27.21 -27.63
C ASP A 19 -15.41 26.79 -26.15
N GLY A 20 -15.84 25.56 -25.87
CA GLY A 20 -15.85 25.00 -24.53
C GLY A 20 -14.44 24.88 -23.97
N ARG A 21 -14.26 25.19 -22.68
CA ARG A 21 -12.99 25.00 -21.98
C ARG A 21 -12.68 23.51 -21.89
N ALA A 22 -11.56 23.09 -22.45
CA ALA A 22 -11.13 21.69 -22.48
C ALA A 22 -10.14 21.39 -21.36
N VAL A 23 -9.01 22.11 -21.32
CA VAL A 23 -7.93 21.86 -20.36
C VAL A 23 -7.43 23.18 -19.77
N SER A 24 -7.30 23.21 -18.46
CA SER A 24 -6.75 24.33 -17.70
C SER A 24 -5.46 23.92 -16.99
N ALA A 25 -4.39 24.71 -17.11
CA ALA A 25 -3.27 24.64 -16.18
C ALA A 25 -3.60 25.59 -15.02
N CYS A 26 -3.84 25.06 -13.83
CA CYS A 26 -4.25 25.86 -12.67
C CYS A 26 -3.29 27.04 -12.44
N GLY A 27 -3.80 28.26 -12.59
CA GLY A 27 -3.04 29.49 -12.38
C GLY A 27 -2.21 29.99 -13.58
N GLU A 28 -2.30 29.36 -14.75
CA GLU A 28 -1.58 29.81 -15.96
C GLU A 28 -2.53 30.27 -17.08
N PHE A 29 -3.16 29.33 -17.79
CA PHE A 29 -4.06 29.60 -18.90
C PHE A 29 -4.98 28.42 -19.21
N ASP A 30 -6.05 28.71 -19.95
CA ASP A 30 -7.05 27.75 -20.40
C ASP A 30 -6.91 27.48 -21.91
N LEU A 31 -7.22 26.26 -22.32
CA LEU A 31 -7.35 25.86 -23.72
C LEU A 31 -8.81 25.47 -24.00
N THR A 32 -9.37 25.98 -25.10
CA THR A 32 -10.64 25.49 -25.63
C THR A 32 -10.46 24.14 -26.34
N HIS A 33 -11.54 23.41 -26.60
CA HIS A 33 -11.45 22.15 -27.34
C HIS A 33 -10.90 22.35 -28.75
N ALA A 34 -11.32 23.39 -29.46
CA ALA A 34 -10.78 23.72 -30.78
C ALA A 34 -9.28 24.01 -30.70
N ARG A 35 -8.85 24.80 -29.70
CA ARG A 35 -7.43 25.14 -29.53
C ARG A 35 -6.58 23.94 -29.16
N LEU A 36 -7.09 23.06 -28.30
CA LEU A 36 -6.43 21.81 -27.97
C LEU A 36 -6.25 20.93 -29.22
N GLN A 37 -7.28 20.82 -30.05
CA GLN A 37 -7.22 20.03 -31.28
C GLN A 37 -6.17 20.58 -32.27
N GLU A 38 -6.08 21.90 -32.44
CA GLU A 38 -5.04 22.55 -33.25
C GLU A 38 -3.63 22.23 -32.74
N LEU A 39 -3.43 22.31 -31.42
CA LEU A 39 -2.14 22.00 -30.79
C LEU A 39 -1.78 20.52 -30.94
N VAL A 40 -2.76 19.62 -30.85
CA VAL A 40 -2.58 18.18 -31.07
C VAL A 40 -2.18 17.88 -32.51
N ASP A 41 -2.86 18.45 -33.51
CA ASP A 41 -2.51 18.23 -34.92
C ASP A 41 -1.14 18.86 -35.26
N HIS A 42 -0.79 19.99 -34.65
CA HIS A 42 0.55 20.58 -34.79
C HIS A 42 1.65 19.71 -34.15
N ALA A 43 1.46 19.24 -32.92
CA ALA A 43 2.38 18.33 -32.26
C ALA A 43 2.53 17.01 -33.03
N ALA A 44 1.45 16.49 -33.60
CA ALA A 44 1.48 15.29 -34.44
C ALA A 44 2.36 15.51 -35.69
N ALA A 45 2.26 16.66 -36.34
CA ALA A 45 3.14 17.01 -37.46
C ALA A 45 4.63 17.09 -37.04
N LEU A 46 4.93 17.63 -35.85
CA LEU A 46 6.30 17.67 -35.30
C LEU A 46 6.83 16.26 -34.99
N LEU A 47 5.98 15.37 -34.47
CA LEU A 47 6.34 13.97 -34.22
C LEU A 47 6.55 13.20 -35.53
N ALA A 48 5.70 13.42 -36.54
CA ALA A 48 5.87 12.85 -37.87
C ALA A 48 7.18 13.31 -38.53
N ALA A 49 7.56 14.58 -38.38
CA ALA A 49 8.85 15.10 -38.80
C ALA A 49 10.04 14.42 -38.09
N CYS A 50 9.84 13.97 -36.84
CA CYS A 50 10.79 13.12 -36.11
C CYS A 50 10.75 11.63 -36.53
N ASN A 51 10.09 11.31 -37.66
CA ASN A 51 9.84 9.96 -38.17
C ASN A 51 9.02 9.07 -37.22
N ILE A 52 8.12 9.63 -36.42
CA ILE A 52 7.16 8.85 -35.64
C ILE A 52 5.93 8.55 -36.49
N GLY A 53 5.56 7.27 -36.59
CA GLY A 53 4.38 6.82 -37.31
C GLY A 53 3.78 5.53 -36.75
N ALA A 54 2.99 4.85 -37.58
CA ALA A 54 2.25 3.66 -37.17
C ALA A 54 3.15 2.58 -36.55
N GLY A 55 2.79 2.11 -35.36
CA GLY A 55 3.49 1.05 -34.64
C GLY A 55 4.76 1.47 -33.88
N ASP A 56 5.24 2.72 -34.06
CA ASP A 56 6.30 3.26 -33.22
C ASP A 56 5.80 3.48 -31.78
N VAL A 57 6.71 3.42 -30.80
CA VAL A 57 6.40 3.72 -29.39
C VAL A 57 7.12 4.99 -28.97
N VAL A 58 6.39 5.91 -28.34
CA VAL A 58 6.91 7.15 -27.78
C VAL A 58 6.72 7.16 -26.27
N ALA A 59 7.83 7.22 -25.52
CA ALA A 59 7.81 7.34 -24.08
C ALA A 59 7.59 8.80 -23.65
N LEU A 60 6.69 9.02 -22.70
CA LEU A 60 6.35 10.36 -22.19
C LEU A 60 6.61 10.39 -20.67
N ALA A 61 7.65 11.10 -20.24
CA ALA A 61 7.99 11.23 -18.82
C ALA A 61 7.67 12.64 -18.30
N PHE A 62 6.37 12.90 -18.07
CA PHE A 62 5.85 14.19 -17.66
C PHE A 62 5.03 14.08 -16.36
N PRO A 63 5.01 15.14 -15.54
CA PRO A 63 3.95 15.34 -14.56
C PRO A 63 2.63 15.74 -15.26
N ASN A 64 1.56 15.99 -14.49
CA ASN A 64 0.24 16.32 -15.03
C ASN A 64 0.25 17.74 -15.63
N THR A 65 0.67 17.87 -16.89
CA THR A 65 0.91 19.13 -17.61
C THR A 65 0.13 19.18 -18.92
N ILE A 66 -0.11 20.39 -19.44
CA ILE A 66 -0.79 20.57 -20.74
C ILE A 66 0.02 19.92 -21.86
N GLU A 67 1.35 20.03 -21.82
CA GLU A 67 2.24 19.39 -22.79
C GLU A 67 2.07 17.87 -22.79
N PHE A 68 1.91 17.24 -21.63
CA PHE A 68 1.62 15.81 -21.56
C PHE A 68 0.31 15.48 -22.31
N VAL A 69 -0.76 16.23 -22.05
CA VAL A 69 -2.07 16.01 -22.70
C VAL A 69 -1.94 16.14 -24.22
N ILE A 70 -1.32 17.24 -24.69
CA ILE A 70 -1.10 17.49 -26.12
C ILE A 70 -0.28 16.36 -26.74
N LEU A 71 0.84 15.99 -26.12
CA LEU A 71 1.75 14.98 -26.66
C LEU A 71 1.14 13.57 -26.65
N PHE A 72 0.41 13.20 -25.59
CA PHE A 72 -0.30 11.93 -25.55
C PHE A 72 -1.27 11.81 -26.74
N LEU A 73 -2.11 12.83 -26.93
CA LEU A 73 -3.07 12.89 -28.02
C LEU A 73 -2.40 12.95 -29.40
N ALA A 74 -1.27 13.66 -29.52
CA ALA A 74 -0.50 13.76 -30.74
C ALA A 74 0.18 12.44 -31.14
N VAL A 75 0.72 11.70 -30.18
CA VAL A 75 1.33 10.39 -30.43
C VAL A 75 0.29 9.42 -31.01
N ILE A 76 -0.87 9.31 -30.36
CA ILE A 76 -1.94 8.41 -30.83
C ILE A 76 -2.53 8.89 -32.16
N ARG A 77 -2.53 10.20 -32.41
CA ARG A 77 -2.91 10.81 -33.69
C ARG A 77 -1.97 10.39 -34.83
N CYS A 78 -0.68 10.21 -34.55
CA CYS A 78 0.32 9.66 -35.49
C CYS A 78 0.19 8.14 -35.73
N ARG A 79 -0.82 7.48 -35.14
CA ARG A 79 -0.95 6.00 -35.10
C ARG A 79 0.18 5.29 -34.33
N ALA A 80 0.95 6.06 -33.56
CA ALA A 80 1.97 5.54 -32.67
C ALA A 80 1.36 5.20 -31.31
N THR A 81 2.11 4.44 -30.52
CA THR A 81 1.75 4.07 -29.16
C THR A 81 2.39 5.02 -28.16
N ALA A 82 1.57 5.67 -27.34
CA ALA A 82 2.05 6.45 -26.21
C ALA A 82 2.37 5.53 -25.03
N ALA A 83 3.54 5.72 -24.41
CA ALA A 83 3.97 5.03 -23.20
C ALA A 83 4.23 6.07 -22.08
N PRO A 84 3.19 6.50 -21.34
CA PRO A 84 3.36 7.35 -20.18
C PRO A 84 4.21 6.67 -19.10
N LEU A 85 5.20 7.39 -18.55
CA LEU A 85 6.07 6.93 -17.49
C LEU A 85 5.95 7.85 -16.28
N ASN A 86 6.09 7.29 -15.08
CA ASN A 86 6.15 8.10 -13.86
C ASN A 86 7.40 9.01 -13.90
N PRO A 87 7.24 10.34 -13.86
CA PRO A 87 8.35 11.28 -13.96
C PRO A 87 9.31 11.21 -12.76
N ILE A 88 8.90 10.62 -11.63
CA ILE A 88 9.72 10.56 -10.41
C ILE A 88 10.55 9.27 -10.30
N TYR A 89 10.49 8.37 -11.27
CA TYR A 89 11.29 7.15 -11.27
C TYR A 89 12.79 7.43 -11.06
N THR A 90 13.46 6.48 -10.43
CA THR A 90 14.92 6.44 -10.34
C THR A 90 15.53 6.15 -11.70
N ALA A 91 16.83 6.44 -11.88
CA ALA A 91 17.52 6.14 -13.14
C ALA A 91 17.52 4.63 -13.48
N LYS A 92 17.54 3.76 -12.46
CA LYS A 92 17.45 2.30 -12.63
C LYS A 92 16.09 1.89 -13.18
N GLU A 93 15.02 2.44 -12.62
CA GLU A 93 13.65 2.19 -13.07
C GLU A 93 13.42 2.72 -14.49
N PHE A 94 13.84 3.96 -14.78
CA PHE A 94 13.78 4.47 -16.17
C PHE A 94 14.52 3.57 -17.15
N LYS A 95 15.73 3.12 -16.80
CA LYS A 95 16.50 2.19 -17.64
C LYS A 95 15.74 0.88 -17.86
N PHE A 96 15.15 0.33 -16.80
CA PHE A 96 14.31 -0.87 -16.90
C PHE A 96 13.13 -0.66 -17.87
N TYR A 97 12.28 0.35 -17.63
CA TYR A 97 11.09 0.57 -18.45
C TYR A 97 11.39 0.94 -19.89
N LEU A 98 12.40 1.78 -20.13
CA LEU A 98 12.83 2.15 -21.47
C LEU A 98 13.42 0.94 -22.22
N SER A 99 14.18 0.07 -21.53
CA SER A 99 14.75 -1.13 -22.15
C SER A 99 13.68 -2.17 -22.54
N ASP A 100 12.60 -2.27 -21.77
CA ASP A 100 11.50 -3.18 -22.05
C ASP A 100 10.53 -2.64 -23.11
N THR A 101 10.21 -1.33 -23.04
CA THR A 101 9.31 -0.66 -23.99
C THR A 101 9.95 -0.47 -25.36
N LYS A 102 11.27 -0.25 -25.40
CA LYS A 102 12.06 0.08 -26.60
C LYS A 102 11.43 1.23 -27.41
N PRO A 103 11.19 2.40 -26.79
CA PRO A 103 10.61 3.52 -27.50
C PRO A 103 11.60 4.07 -28.53
N LYS A 104 11.07 4.53 -29.66
CA LYS A 104 11.86 5.23 -30.69
C LYS A 104 12.26 6.63 -30.23
N LEU A 105 11.45 7.21 -29.33
CA LEU A 105 11.59 8.57 -28.84
C LEU A 105 11.17 8.64 -27.37
N LEU A 106 11.96 9.31 -26.54
CA LEU A 106 11.57 9.81 -25.23
C LEU A 106 11.29 11.31 -25.33
N VAL A 107 10.15 11.75 -24.80
CA VAL A 107 9.84 13.18 -24.66
C VAL A 107 9.69 13.53 -23.17
N THR A 108 10.29 14.65 -22.76
CA THR A 108 10.24 15.18 -21.39
C THR A 108 9.81 16.66 -21.38
N PRO A 109 9.48 17.25 -20.21
CA PRO A 109 9.29 18.69 -20.09
C PRO A 109 10.50 19.50 -20.58
N HIS A 110 10.31 20.80 -20.83
CA HIS A 110 11.34 21.72 -21.30
C HIS A 110 12.55 21.78 -20.37
N GLU A 111 12.30 21.87 -19.05
CA GLU A 111 13.30 21.78 -17.99
C GLU A 111 14.02 20.43 -17.92
N GLY A 112 13.54 19.43 -18.66
CA GLY A 112 14.12 18.10 -18.78
C GLY A 112 13.73 17.17 -17.64
N ASN A 113 14.22 15.94 -17.75
CA ASN A 113 14.20 14.97 -16.66
C ASN A 113 15.53 14.22 -16.70
N GLN A 114 16.49 14.65 -15.89
CA GLN A 114 17.86 14.14 -15.94
C GLN A 114 17.91 12.62 -15.80
N ARG A 115 17.10 12.03 -14.91
CA ARG A 115 17.06 10.59 -14.67
C ARG A 115 16.57 9.83 -15.91
N ALA A 116 15.49 10.31 -16.53
CA ALA A 116 14.95 9.72 -17.77
C ALA A 116 15.91 9.91 -18.95
N GLN A 117 16.48 11.11 -19.10
CA GLN A 117 17.41 11.47 -20.17
C GLN A 117 18.71 10.67 -20.09
N SER A 118 19.30 10.52 -18.90
CA SER A 118 20.49 9.68 -18.70
C SER A 118 20.20 8.21 -19.00
N ALA A 119 19.05 7.69 -18.58
CA ALA A 119 18.64 6.33 -18.89
C ALA A 119 18.42 6.11 -20.40
N ALA A 120 17.78 7.05 -21.09
CA ALA A 120 17.59 7.02 -22.53
C ALA A 120 18.92 7.08 -23.29
N SER A 121 19.83 7.98 -22.88
CA SER A 121 21.17 8.09 -23.46
C SER A 121 21.95 6.78 -23.33
N ASN A 122 21.88 6.12 -22.17
CA ASN A 122 22.52 4.81 -21.94
C ASN A 122 21.96 3.69 -22.83
N LEU A 123 20.75 3.87 -23.36
CA LEU A 123 20.05 2.92 -24.23
C LEU A 123 20.03 3.37 -25.69
N ASN A 124 20.75 4.45 -26.04
CA ASN A 124 20.75 5.08 -27.37
C ASN A 124 19.34 5.46 -27.88
N ILE A 125 18.44 5.86 -26.96
CA ILE A 125 17.10 6.34 -27.29
C ILE A 125 17.16 7.85 -27.52
N ARG A 126 16.63 8.33 -28.65
CA ARG A 126 16.52 9.75 -28.96
C ARG A 126 15.65 10.44 -27.90
N CYS A 127 16.12 11.56 -27.36
CA CYS A 127 15.37 12.35 -26.39
C CYS A 127 15.08 13.76 -26.91
N LEU A 128 13.85 14.23 -26.74
CA LEU A 128 13.44 15.60 -27.02
C LEU A 128 12.77 16.21 -25.77
N THR A 129 12.80 17.53 -25.67
CA THR A 129 12.00 18.27 -24.70
C THR A 129 10.86 19.00 -25.39
N ALA A 130 9.74 19.22 -24.69
CA ALA A 130 8.58 19.93 -25.19
C ALA A 130 8.20 21.13 -24.32
N LYS A 131 7.67 22.18 -24.94
CA LYS A 131 7.18 23.38 -24.25
C LYS A 131 5.98 23.99 -24.94
N LEU A 132 5.00 24.43 -24.16
CA LEU A 132 4.00 25.41 -24.57
C LEU A 132 4.20 26.71 -23.77
N ARG A 133 4.30 27.87 -24.42
CA ARG A 133 4.61 29.14 -23.71
C ARG A 133 3.37 29.87 -23.20
N SER A 134 2.25 29.72 -23.89
CA SER A 134 0.96 30.35 -23.62
C SER A 134 -0.13 29.68 -24.48
N ALA A 135 -1.40 29.93 -24.16
CA ALA A 135 -2.55 29.41 -24.91
C ALA A 135 -2.47 29.68 -26.43
N ASN A 136 -1.98 30.85 -26.84
CA ASN A 136 -1.90 31.27 -28.24
C ASN A 136 -0.60 30.83 -28.93
N SER A 137 0.39 30.36 -28.18
CA SER A 137 1.64 29.87 -28.76
C SER A 137 1.48 28.48 -29.35
N LYS A 138 2.36 28.12 -30.30
CA LYS A 138 2.51 26.73 -30.74
C LYS A 138 3.36 25.96 -29.74
N ILE A 139 3.07 24.67 -29.58
CA ILE A 139 3.95 23.75 -28.86
C ILE A 139 5.23 23.53 -29.67
N THR A 140 6.38 23.54 -29.00
CA THR A 140 7.70 23.35 -29.63
C THR A 140 8.39 22.10 -29.10
N LEU A 141 9.06 21.35 -29.97
CA LEU A 141 9.99 20.28 -29.61
C LEU A 141 11.44 20.73 -29.81
N SER A 142 12.38 20.27 -28.98
CA SER A 142 13.82 20.60 -29.08
C SER A 142 14.55 19.99 -30.30
N SER A 143 13.86 19.70 -31.40
CA SER A 143 14.42 19.04 -32.59
C SER A 143 14.90 20.06 -33.63
N ASN A 144 15.90 19.67 -34.43
CA ASN A 144 16.36 20.41 -35.61
C ASN A 144 15.69 19.91 -36.91
N ASP A 145 14.75 18.96 -36.82
CA ASP A 145 14.05 18.40 -37.98
C ASP A 145 13.09 19.44 -38.58
N LYS A 146 13.08 19.56 -39.92
CA LYS A 146 12.19 20.49 -40.62
C LYS A 146 10.73 20.06 -40.44
N GLU A 147 9.86 21.02 -40.09
CA GLU A 147 8.41 20.80 -40.03
C GLU A 147 7.91 20.19 -41.35
N GLN A 148 7.30 19.01 -41.28
CA GLN A 148 6.51 18.48 -42.38
C GLN A 148 5.17 19.22 -42.44
N SER A 149 4.58 19.34 -43.64
CA SER A 149 3.36 20.12 -43.82
C SER A 149 2.18 19.52 -43.03
N LEU A 150 1.37 20.39 -42.39
CA LEU A 150 0.11 20.03 -41.73
C LEU A 150 -0.83 19.25 -42.65
N ASP A 151 -0.70 19.42 -43.97
CA ASP A 151 -1.46 18.72 -45.01
C ASP A 151 -1.27 17.18 -44.95
N LEU A 152 -0.10 16.69 -44.50
CA LEU A 152 0.13 15.25 -44.31
C LEU A 152 -0.71 14.69 -43.16
N MET A 153 -0.89 15.44 -42.07
CA MET A 153 -1.70 15.00 -40.93
C MET A 153 -3.18 14.94 -41.28
N SER A 154 -3.68 15.83 -42.14
CA SER A 154 -5.08 15.77 -42.60
C SER A 154 -5.45 14.42 -43.25
N LYS A 155 -4.48 13.72 -43.84
CA LYS A 155 -4.65 12.43 -44.53
C LYS A 155 -4.48 11.21 -43.61
N VAL A 156 -3.94 11.39 -42.40
CA VAL A 156 -3.78 10.29 -41.45
C VAL A 156 -5.14 9.91 -40.89
N VAL A 157 -5.57 8.68 -41.16
CA VAL A 157 -6.77 8.06 -40.59
C VAL A 157 -6.31 7.05 -39.54
N ASN A 158 -6.79 7.17 -38.30
CA ASN A 158 -6.52 6.18 -37.25
C ASN A 158 -7.41 4.94 -37.42
N ASP A 159 -6.85 3.76 -37.19
CA ASP A 159 -7.58 2.50 -37.19
C ASP A 159 -7.98 2.11 -35.75
N PRO A 160 -9.19 1.55 -35.52
CA PRO A 160 -9.59 1.04 -34.20
C PRO A 160 -8.61 0.01 -33.60
N SER A 161 -7.87 -0.72 -34.43
CA SER A 161 -6.86 -1.70 -34.00
C SER A 161 -5.48 -1.10 -33.69
N ASP A 162 -5.24 0.18 -34.01
CA ASP A 162 -3.97 0.83 -33.68
C ASP A 162 -3.76 0.81 -32.15
N VAL A 163 -2.59 0.36 -31.70
CA VAL A 163 -2.21 0.42 -30.29
C VAL A 163 -1.92 1.86 -29.91
N ALA A 164 -2.75 2.42 -29.03
CA ALA A 164 -2.68 3.82 -28.62
C ALA A 164 -1.95 4.00 -27.29
N LEU A 165 -2.10 3.07 -26.35
CA LEU A 165 -1.53 3.18 -25.01
C LEU A 165 -0.75 1.92 -24.63
N PHE A 166 0.48 2.11 -24.17
CA PHE A 166 1.31 1.08 -23.57
C PHE A 166 1.45 1.37 -22.08
N LEU A 167 1.15 0.37 -21.26
CA LEU A 167 1.34 0.43 -19.82
C LEU A 167 2.06 -0.82 -19.33
N HIS A 168 2.80 -0.66 -18.24
CA HIS A 168 3.26 -1.79 -17.45
C HIS A 168 2.28 -2.01 -16.32
N THR A 169 1.72 -3.21 -16.21
CA THR A 169 1.04 -3.57 -14.97
C THR A 169 2.09 -3.86 -13.90
N PRO A 170 1.87 -3.46 -12.65
CA PRO A 170 2.57 -4.07 -11.53
C PRO A 170 2.30 -5.58 -11.61
N GLY A 171 3.36 -6.36 -11.75
CA GLY A 171 3.27 -7.80 -11.92
C GLY A 171 4.42 -8.42 -11.15
N THR A 172 4.10 -9.45 -10.37
CA THR A 172 4.98 -10.22 -9.46
C THR A 172 5.97 -11.14 -10.19
N THR A 173 6.04 -11.09 -11.52
CA THR A 173 7.04 -11.83 -12.30
C THR A 173 8.23 -10.94 -12.63
N SER A 174 9.44 -11.53 -12.72
CA SER A 174 10.71 -10.87 -13.11
C SER A 174 10.68 -10.02 -14.39
N ARG A 175 9.57 -10.06 -15.15
CA ARG A 175 9.13 -9.06 -16.13
C ARG A 175 7.71 -8.59 -15.81
N ARG A 176 7.51 -7.28 -15.60
CA ARG A 176 6.18 -6.65 -15.50
C ARG A 176 5.33 -6.97 -16.74
N LYS A 177 4.02 -7.16 -16.58
CA LYS A 177 3.15 -7.50 -17.73
C LYS A 177 3.00 -6.27 -18.62
N ARG A 178 3.29 -6.45 -19.91
CA ARG A 178 3.18 -5.39 -20.93
C ARG A 178 1.76 -5.33 -21.45
N MET A 179 1.06 -4.24 -21.18
CA MET A 179 -0.30 -4.02 -21.64
C MET A 179 -0.31 -3.08 -22.84
N GLN A 180 -1.04 -3.47 -23.87
CA GLN A 180 -1.27 -2.66 -25.07
C GLN A 180 -2.77 -2.46 -25.24
N LEU A 181 -3.21 -1.21 -25.15
CA LEU A 181 -4.60 -0.83 -25.34
C LEU A 181 -4.77 -0.13 -26.69
N THR A 182 -5.74 -0.58 -27.46
CA THR A 182 -6.02 -0.06 -28.80
C THR A 182 -6.88 1.20 -28.75
N GLN A 183 -6.95 1.91 -29.87
CA GLN A 183 -7.91 2.99 -30.10
C GLN A 183 -9.35 2.54 -29.77
N ARG A 184 -9.73 1.31 -30.13
CA ARG A 184 -11.05 0.74 -29.82
C ARG A 184 -11.28 0.54 -28.33
N HIS A 185 -10.28 0.01 -27.61
CA HIS A 185 -10.39 -0.23 -26.17
C HIS A 185 -10.66 1.07 -25.42
N LEU A 186 -9.83 2.09 -25.70
CA LEU A 186 -9.97 3.41 -25.09
C LEU A 186 -11.29 4.08 -25.47
N ALA A 187 -11.68 4.07 -26.74
CA ALA A 187 -12.94 4.66 -27.19
C ALA A 187 -14.16 4.01 -26.53
N SER A 188 -14.14 2.68 -26.36
CA SER A 188 -15.24 1.94 -25.74
C SER A 188 -15.35 2.26 -24.26
N SER A 189 -14.23 2.28 -23.54
CA SER A 189 -14.23 2.64 -22.11
C SER A 189 -14.65 4.08 -21.86
N VAL A 190 -14.13 5.02 -22.66
CA VAL A 190 -14.52 6.45 -22.59
C VAL A 190 -16.02 6.64 -22.83
N ARG A 191 -16.62 5.92 -23.77
CA ARG A 191 -18.08 5.96 -23.99
C ARG A 191 -18.86 5.39 -22.82
N ASN A 192 -18.37 4.30 -22.24
CA ASN A 192 -19.01 3.70 -21.08
C ASN A 192 -18.99 4.70 -19.93
N ILE A 193 -17.82 5.21 -19.54
CA ILE A 193 -17.70 6.19 -18.44
C ILE A 193 -18.56 7.43 -18.70
N LYS A 194 -18.53 8.00 -19.92
CA LYS A 194 -19.36 9.16 -20.27
C LYS A 194 -20.86 8.88 -20.09
N ARG A 195 -21.33 7.71 -20.54
CA ARG A 195 -22.74 7.32 -20.44
C ARG A 195 -23.15 7.08 -18.99
N GLU A 196 -22.34 6.31 -18.28
CA GLU A 196 -22.68 5.85 -16.92
C GLU A 196 -22.61 6.94 -15.86
N PHE A 197 -21.70 7.90 -16.03
CA PHE A 197 -21.62 9.08 -15.15
C PHE A 197 -22.35 10.30 -15.71
N GLU A 198 -23.12 10.11 -16.80
CA GLU A 198 -23.86 11.16 -17.48
C GLU A 198 -23.05 12.46 -17.64
N LEU A 199 -21.83 12.31 -18.16
CA LEU A 199 -20.92 13.43 -18.35
C LEU A 199 -21.35 14.24 -19.58
N THR A 200 -21.39 15.54 -19.38
CA THR A 200 -21.81 16.56 -20.35
C THR A 200 -20.78 17.67 -20.46
N GLU A 201 -20.96 18.59 -21.39
CA GLU A 201 -20.16 19.80 -21.53
C GLU A 201 -20.27 20.77 -20.34
N SER A 202 -21.27 20.59 -19.48
CA SER A 202 -21.44 21.38 -18.26
C SER A 202 -20.56 20.91 -17.10
N ASP A 203 -19.95 19.73 -17.22
CA ASP A 203 -19.10 19.17 -16.19
C ASP A 203 -17.70 19.76 -16.19
N SER A 204 -17.10 19.75 -15.00
CA SER A 204 -15.72 20.16 -14.75
C SER A 204 -15.10 19.28 -13.67
N THR A 205 -13.86 18.85 -13.88
CA THR A 205 -13.09 18.05 -12.91
C THR A 205 -11.68 18.57 -12.70
N VAL A 206 -11.14 18.38 -11.50
CA VAL A 206 -9.71 18.60 -11.21
C VAL A 206 -9.02 17.25 -11.18
N ILE A 207 -7.92 17.10 -11.93
CA ILE A 207 -7.15 15.85 -11.97
C ILE A 207 -6.38 15.68 -10.65
N VAL A 208 -6.86 14.75 -9.83
CA VAL A 208 -6.22 14.33 -8.57
C VAL A 208 -5.21 13.19 -8.83
N LEU A 209 -5.57 12.26 -9.71
CA LEU A 209 -4.77 11.07 -10.00
C LEU A 209 -3.72 11.31 -11.11
N PRO A 210 -2.59 10.58 -11.10
CA PRO A 210 -1.58 10.72 -12.16
C PRO A 210 -2.08 10.36 -13.56
N LEU A 211 -1.72 11.15 -14.57
CA LEU A 211 -2.10 10.89 -15.96
C LEU A 211 -1.27 9.77 -16.64
N PHE A 212 -0.27 9.22 -15.95
CA PHE A 212 0.44 8.01 -16.40
C PHE A 212 -0.24 6.70 -15.99
N ASN A 213 -1.42 6.77 -15.35
CA ASN A 213 -2.25 5.60 -15.03
C ASN A 213 -3.65 5.72 -15.67
N VAL A 214 -4.39 4.61 -15.76
CA VAL A 214 -5.72 4.59 -16.40
C VAL A 214 -6.80 5.37 -15.64
N HIS A 215 -6.66 5.54 -14.32
CA HIS A 215 -7.67 6.25 -13.51
C HIS A 215 -7.67 7.75 -13.82
N GLY A 216 -6.51 8.39 -13.78
CA GLY A 216 -6.38 9.79 -14.17
C GLY A 216 -6.56 9.99 -15.67
N LEU A 217 -5.92 9.15 -16.49
CA LEU A 217 -5.92 9.29 -17.95
C LEU A 217 -7.27 8.98 -18.57
N VAL A 218 -7.84 7.80 -18.33
CA VAL A 218 -9.05 7.36 -19.03
C VAL A 218 -10.30 7.95 -18.39
N ALA A 219 -10.47 7.81 -17.07
CA ALA A 219 -11.67 8.29 -16.40
C ALA A 219 -11.65 9.80 -16.21
N GLY A 220 -10.59 10.36 -15.60
CA GLY A 220 -10.51 11.80 -15.34
C GLY A 220 -10.40 12.65 -16.61
N LEU A 221 -9.39 12.40 -17.44
CA LEU A 221 -9.07 13.26 -18.59
C LEU A 221 -9.87 12.91 -19.85
N LEU A 222 -9.69 11.71 -20.39
CA LEU A 222 -10.21 11.36 -21.72
C LEU A 222 -11.75 11.33 -21.76
N SER A 223 -12.39 10.84 -20.69
CA SER A 223 -13.86 10.78 -20.62
C SER A 223 -14.50 12.16 -20.47
N SER A 224 -13.86 13.07 -19.74
CA SER A 224 -14.28 14.48 -19.66
C SER A 224 -14.13 15.19 -21.01
N LEU A 225 -12.97 15.06 -21.67
CA LEU A 225 -12.76 15.67 -22.99
C LEU A 225 -13.77 15.15 -24.03
N ALA A 226 -14.04 13.85 -24.01
CA ALA A 226 -15.05 13.18 -24.82
C ALA A 226 -16.49 13.66 -24.57
N ALA A 227 -16.76 14.17 -23.37
CA ALA A 227 -18.05 14.74 -22.99
C ALA A 227 -18.20 16.20 -23.44
N GLY A 228 -17.13 16.87 -23.85
CA GLY A 228 -17.09 18.33 -24.00
C GLY A 228 -16.80 19.06 -22.68
N ALA A 229 -16.61 18.31 -21.59
CA ALA A 229 -16.37 18.83 -20.24
C ALA A 229 -14.99 19.48 -20.09
N ALA A 230 -14.82 20.25 -19.01
CA ALA A 230 -13.56 20.90 -18.66
C ALA A 230 -12.71 20.06 -17.70
N VAL A 231 -11.38 20.08 -17.90
CA VAL A 231 -10.41 19.39 -17.05
C VAL A 231 -9.35 20.36 -16.54
N ALA A 232 -9.21 20.49 -15.22
CA ALA A 232 -8.16 21.28 -14.60
C ALA A 232 -7.00 20.38 -14.15
N LEU A 233 -5.78 20.72 -14.58
CA LEU A 233 -4.54 20.08 -14.13
C LEU A 233 -4.00 20.84 -12.91
N PRO A 234 -3.60 20.14 -11.84
CA PRO A 234 -3.24 20.77 -10.57
C PRO A 234 -2.04 21.70 -10.71
N ALA A 235 -2.07 22.86 -10.04
CA ALA A 235 -1.07 23.92 -10.17
C ALA A 235 0.35 23.45 -9.82
N ALA A 236 0.45 22.53 -8.85
CA ALA A 236 1.71 21.95 -8.42
C ALA A 236 2.21 20.83 -9.36
N VAL A 237 1.62 20.66 -10.56
CA VAL A 237 1.82 19.59 -11.55
C VAL A 237 1.60 18.16 -11.02
N ARG A 238 1.25 18.05 -9.75
CA ARG A 238 0.81 16.88 -8.99
C ARG A 238 -0.25 17.32 -7.99
N PHE A 239 -1.05 16.38 -7.51
CA PHE A 239 -2.00 16.67 -6.44
C PHE A 239 -1.29 17.26 -5.21
N SER A 240 -1.86 18.34 -4.68
CA SER A 240 -1.37 19.01 -3.49
C SER A 240 -2.56 19.48 -2.65
N VAL A 241 -2.66 18.94 -1.45
CA VAL A 241 -3.72 19.25 -0.49
C VAL A 241 -3.90 20.76 -0.23
N PRO A 242 -2.83 21.56 -0.07
CA PRO A 242 -2.97 23.01 0.11
C PRO A 242 -3.68 23.74 -1.05
N THR A 243 -3.47 23.31 -2.30
CA THR A 243 -4.03 23.99 -3.48
C THR A 243 -5.39 23.43 -3.90
N PHE A 244 -5.67 22.17 -3.57
CA PHE A 244 -6.84 21.42 -4.05
C PHE A 244 -8.17 22.17 -3.91
N LEU A 245 -8.48 22.71 -2.73
CA LEU A 245 -9.70 23.49 -2.51
C LEU A 245 -9.76 24.74 -3.38
N GLY A 246 -8.62 25.42 -3.58
CA GLY A 246 -8.53 26.60 -4.43
C GLY A 246 -8.73 26.25 -5.90
N ASP A 247 -8.14 25.14 -6.34
CA ASP A 247 -8.30 24.58 -7.68
C ASP A 247 -9.79 24.22 -7.93
N MET A 248 -10.42 23.50 -7.01
CA MET A 248 -11.83 23.12 -7.13
C MET A 248 -12.77 24.33 -7.31
N LYS A 249 -12.53 25.39 -6.52
CA LYS A 249 -13.31 26.64 -6.63
C LYS A 249 -13.07 27.37 -7.93
N SER A 250 -11.80 27.54 -8.30
CA SER A 250 -11.40 28.31 -9.47
C SER A 250 -11.95 27.69 -10.76
N TYR A 251 -12.09 26.37 -10.79
CA TYR A 251 -12.54 25.63 -11.96
C TYR A 251 -13.97 25.12 -11.87
N ASN A 252 -14.73 25.53 -10.84
CA ASN A 252 -16.12 25.12 -10.58
C ASN A 252 -16.30 23.61 -10.71
N THR A 253 -15.47 22.85 -9.99
CA THR A 253 -15.49 21.39 -10.05
C THR A 253 -16.86 20.84 -9.69
N THR A 254 -17.34 19.95 -10.54
CA THR A 254 -18.63 19.25 -10.42
C THR A 254 -18.47 17.80 -9.97
N TRP A 255 -17.31 17.19 -10.21
CA TRP A 255 -16.99 15.84 -9.76
C TRP A 255 -15.48 15.64 -9.71
N TYR A 256 -15.01 14.67 -8.95
CA TYR A 256 -13.62 14.21 -8.99
C TYR A 256 -13.53 12.71 -8.75
N ILE A 257 -12.40 12.12 -9.16
CA ILE A 257 -12.08 10.70 -8.93
C ILE A 257 -10.77 10.59 -8.15
N ALA A 258 -10.78 9.76 -7.11
CA ALA A 258 -9.60 9.42 -6.33
C ALA A 258 -9.69 7.97 -5.79
N ASP A 259 -8.55 7.44 -5.36
CA ASP A 259 -8.50 6.19 -4.59
C ASP A 259 -8.75 6.45 -3.10
N ALA A 260 -9.01 5.39 -2.35
CA ALA A 260 -9.31 5.46 -0.91
C ALA A 260 -8.24 6.19 -0.09
N SER A 261 -6.95 6.08 -0.47
CA SER A 261 -5.86 6.73 0.27
C SER A 261 -5.85 8.24 0.06
N LEU A 262 -6.11 8.69 -1.17
CA LEU A 262 -6.22 10.11 -1.50
C LEU A 262 -7.48 10.74 -0.91
N HIS A 263 -8.60 10.00 -0.88
CA HIS A 263 -9.81 10.45 -0.19
C HIS A 263 -9.56 10.69 1.30
N GLN A 264 -8.83 9.81 1.98
CA GLN A 264 -8.46 10.01 3.39
C GLN A 264 -7.62 11.27 3.58
N ILE A 265 -6.61 11.47 2.72
CA ILE A 265 -5.74 12.67 2.76
C ILE A 265 -6.56 13.96 2.56
N ILE A 266 -7.51 13.93 1.63
CA ILE A 266 -8.43 15.04 1.35
C ILE A 266 -9.33 15.32 2.56
N LEU A 267 -9.88 14.27 3.17
CA LEU A 267 -10.76 14.36 4.34
C LEU A 267 -10.03 14.90 5.58
N ASP A 268 -8.83 14.38 5.89
CA ASP A 268 -8.01 14.84 7.02
C ASP A 268 -7.66 16.34 6.88
N CYS A 269 -7.43 16.80 5.65
CA CYS A 269 -7.23 18.23 5.40
C CYS A 269 -8.49 19.06 5.62
N HIS A 270 -9.65 18.55 5.19
CA HIS A 270 -10.91 19.25 5.43
C HIS A 270 -11.16 19.42 6.93
N LEU A 271 -11.00 18.34 7.71
CA LEU A 271 -11.25 18.33 9.16
C LEU A 271 -10.27 19.22 9.94
N SER A 272 -9.06 19.45 9.43
CA SER A 272 -8.06 20.32 10.07
C SER A 272 -8.23 21.82 9.80
N LYS A 273 -9.14 22.22 8.89
CA LYS A 273 -9.39 23.63 8.54
C LYS A 273 -10.78 24.07 9.04
N LEU A 274 -10.92 25.32 9.52
CA LEU A 274 -12.22 25.92 9.81
C LEU A 274 -13.06 25.95 8.51
N LYS A 275 -14.25 25.35 8.56
CA LYS A 275 -15.23 25.15 7.46
C LYS A 275 -15.02 26.10 6.29
N SER A 276 -14.46 25.56 5.20
CA SER A 276 -14.37 26.29 3.93
C SER A 276 -15.25 25.57 2.91
N ALA A 277 -16.23 26.27 2.35
CA ALA A 277 -17.21 25.70 1.44
C ALA A 277 -16.54 25.21 0.15
N TYR A 278 -16.87 24.01 -0.32
CA TYR A 278 -16.50 23.48 -1.63
C TYR A 278 -17.49 23.95 -2.72
N PRO A 279 -17.14 23.89 -4.01
CA PRO A 279 -18.16 23.98 -5.08
C PRO A 279 -19.19 22.85 -4.93
N LYS A 280 -20.38 23.06 -5.49
CA LYS A 280 -21.44 22.05 -5.46
C LYS A 280 -21.05 20.87 -6.36
N LEU A 281 -20.63 19.77 -5.75
CA LEU A 281 -20.36 18.52 -6.46
C LEU A 281 -21.66 17.80 -6.79
N ARG A 282 -21.73 17.18 -7.97
CA ARG A 282 -22.75 16.20 -8.37
C ARG A 282 -22.50 14.87 -7.64
N PHE A 283 -21.26 14.39 -7.70
CA PHE A 283 -20.83 13.14 -7.09
C PHE A 283 -19.31 13.10 -6.91
N ILE A 284 -18.84 12.15 -6.11
CA ILE A 284 -17.43 11.83 -5.89
C ILE A 284 -17.20 10.39 -6.31
N VAL A 285 -16.19 10.09 -7.12
CA VAL A 285 -15.89 8.71 -7.52
C VAL A 285 -14.78 8.13 -6.66
N ASN A 286 -15.05 7.03 -5.96
CA ASN A 286 -14.02 6.18 -5.37
C ASN A 286 -13.65 5.06 -6.33
N CYS A 287 -12.35 4.89 -6.60
CA CYS A 287 -11.87 3.81 -7.46
C CYS A 287 -10.87 2.89 -6.76
N SER A 288 -10.75 1.67 -7.31
CA SER A 288 -9.75 0.64 -6.98
C SER A 288 -10.04 -0.19 -5.72
N VAL A 289 -10.18 0.43 -4.55
CA VAL A 289 -10.42 -0.25 -3.27
C VAL A 289 -11.62 0.40 -2.60
N SER A 290 -12.55 -0.43 -2.10
CA SER A 290 -13.75 0.06 -1.42
C SER A 290 -13.42 0.90 -0.20
N LEU A 291 -14.16 2.00 -0.02
CA LEU A 291 -14.06 2.80 1.19
C LEU A 291 -14.74 2.10 2.36
N ALA A 292 -14.19 2.30 3.56
CA ALA A 292 -14.91 1.95 4.78
C ALA A 292 -16.17 2.82 4.88
N PRO A 293 -17.34 2.27 5.27
CA PRO A 293 -18.59 3.03 5.35
C PRO A 293 -18.49 4.31 6.19
N SER A 294 -17.67 4.30 7.24
CA SER A 294 -17.42 5.47 8.09
C SER A 294 -16.65 6.59 7.38
N ILE A 295 -15.74 6.26 6.46
CA ILE A 295 -14.99 7.25 5.67
C ILE A 295 -15.86 7.79 4.55
N GLN A 296 -16.65 6.93 3.89
CA GLN A 296 -17.64 7.35 2.90
C GLN A 296 -18.61 8.38 3.51
N ALA A 297 -19.24 8.06 4.65
CA ALA A 297 -20.17 8.98 5.31
C ALA A 297 -19.52 10.33 5.66
N GLN A 298 -18.27 10.33 6.12
CA GLN A 298 -17.53 11.56 6.42
C GLN A 298 -17.20 12.38 5.16
N LEU A 299 -16.90 11.74 4.03
CA LEU A 299 -16.70 12.43 2.76
C LEU A 299 -18.01 13.06 2.27
N GLU A 300 -19.11 12.30 2.31
CA GLU A 300 -20.41 12.79 1.88
C GLU A 300 -20.87 13.98 2.73
N GLU A 301 -20.64 13.93 4.05
CA GLU A 301 -20.89 15.05 4.96
C GLU A 301 -19.97 16.25 4.66
N ALA A 302 -18.67 16.03 4.48
CA ALA A 302 -17.69 17.08 4.26
C ALA A 302 -17.89 17.84 2.94
N PHE A 303 -18.29 17.13 1.89
CA PHE A 303 -18.40 17.65 0.53
C PHE A 303 -19.85 17.91 0.09
N GLY A 304 -20.84 17.40 0.82
CA GLY A 304 -22.26 17.53 0.48
C GLY A 304 -22.63 16.83 -0.83
N ALA A 305 -21.92 15.76 -1.20
CA ALA A 305 -22.15 15.00 -2.41
C ALA A 305 -21.90 13.51 -2.16
N ALA A 306 -22.71 12.66 -2.78
CA ALA A 306 -22.63 11.21 -2.60
C ALA A 306 -21.38 10.62 -3.26
N VAL A 307 -20.88 9.54 -2.66
CA VAL A 307 -19.72 8.80 -3.17
C VAL A 307 -20.19 7.62 -4.01
N VAL A 308 -19.81 7.62 -5.28
CA VAL A 308 -20.04 6.55 -6.25
C VAL A 308 -18.85 5.60 -6.24
N GLU A 309 -19.06 4.36 -5.81
CA GLU A 309 -18.06 3.31 -5.89
C GLU A 309 -17.89 2.82 -7.33
N ALA A 310 -16.64 2.71 -7.78
CA ALA A 310 -16.28 2.27 -9.12
C ALA A 310 -15.20 1.17 -9.06
N TYR A 311 -15.59 -0.05 -9.44
CA TYR A 311 -14.64 -1.15 -9.65
C TYR A 311 -13.98 -1.02 -11.02
N ALA A 312 -12.64 -0.89 -11.02
CA ALA A 312 -11.86 -0.67 -12.22
C ALA A 312 -10.54 -1.47 -12.24
N MET A 313 -10.09 -1.85 -13.44
CA MET A 313 -8.81 -2.52 -13.69
C MET A 313 -8.20 -2.07 -15.03
N MET A 314 -6.88 -2.22 -15.18
CA MET A 314 -6.20 -1.87 -16.43
C MET A 314 -6.64 -2.78 -17.60
N GLU A 315 -6.86 -4.07 -17.33
CA GLU A 315 -7.28 -5.08 -18.30
C GLU A 315 -8.67 -4.77 -18.89
N ALA A 316 -9.51 -4.05 -18.16
CA ALA A 316 -10.82 -3.56 -18.60
C ALA A 316 -10.76 -2.13 -19.19
N THR A 317 -9.56 -1.58 -19.38
CA THR A 317 -9.33 -0.19 -19.77
C THR A 317 -10.05 0.78 -18.82
N HIS A 318 -9.89 0.59 -17.51
CA HIS A 318 -10.61 1.27 -16.42
C HIS A 318 -11.90 0.56 -15.98
N LEU A 319 -13.10 1.03 -16.35
CA LEU A 319 -14.32 0.73 -15.60
C LEU A 319 -14.86 -0.70 -15.86
N ILE A 320 -15.17 -1.43 -14.77
CA ILE A 320 -15.81 -2.76 -14.78
C ILE A 320 -17.25 -2.67 -14.31
N ALA A 321 -17.43 -2.14 -13.10
CA ALA A 321 -18.74 -1.96 -12.48
C ALA A 321 -18.76 -0.65 -11.69
N SER A 322 -19.93 -0.03 -11.56
CA SER A 322 -20.10 1.16 -10.72
C SER A 322 -21.50 1.21 -10.10
N ASP A 323 -21.58 1.82 -8.93
CA ASP A 323 -22.88 2.24 -8.39
C ASP A 323 -23.55 3.26 -9.32
N PRO A 324 -24.90 3.30 -9.35
CA PRO A 324 -25.61 4.31 -10.11
C PRO A 324 -25.31 5.71 -9.56
N LEU A 325 -25.57 6.74 -10.36
CA LEU A 325 -25.57 8.10 -9.85
C LEU A 325 -26.62 8.25 -8.74
N PRO A 326 -26.44 9.18 -7.80
CA PRO A 326 -27.32 9.34 -6.63
C PRO A 326 -28.79 9.56 -7.01
N GLU A 327 -29.05 10.24 -8.13
CA GLU A 327 -30.36 10.46 -8.72
C GLU A 327 -31.04 9.19 -9.29
N ASP A 328 -30.26 8.17 -9.62
CA ASP A 328 -30.72 6.97 -10.34
C ASP A 328 -30.90 5.73 -9.44
N GLY A 329 -30.57 5.83 -8.15
CA GLY A 329 -30.90 4.79 -7.17
C GLY A 329 -30.03 4.80 -5.92
N GLU A 330 -30.47 4.04 -4.90
CA GLU A 330 -29.74 3.90 -3.65
C GLU A 330 -28.40 3.18 -3.84
N HIS A 331 -27.38 3.60 -3.10
CA HIS A 331 -26.08 2.92 -3.07
C HIS A 331 -26.12 1.74 -2.10
N ASP A 332 -25.68 0.58 -2.58
CA ASP A 332 -25.54 -0.59 -1.72
C ASP A 332 -24.08 -0.70 -1.26
N LEU A 333 -23.85 -0.46 0.03
CA LEU A 333 -22.53 -0.51 0.66
C LEU A 333 -21.92 -1.92 0.65
N GLU A 334 -22.67 -2.96 0.29
CA GLU A 334 -22.17 -4.32 0.10
C GLU A 334 -21.94 -4.67 -1.39
N SER A 335 -22.16 -3.72 -2.31
CA SER A 335 -22.03 -3.89 -3.75
C SER A 335 -20.80 -3.18 -4.34
N ALA A 336 -20.33 -3.69 -5.48
CA ALA A 336 -19.39 -3.06 -6.39
C ALA A 336 -20.11 -2.43 -7.61
N GLY A 337 -21.45 -2.38 -7.58
CA GLY A 337 -22.29 -1.77 -8.59
C GLY A 337 -22.66 -2.69 -9.76
N ARG A 338 -23.17 -2.08 -10.84
CA ARG A 338 -23.64 -2.78 -12.05
C ARG A 338 -22.55 -2.81 -13.13
N PRO A 339 -22.52 -3.82 -14.02
CA PRO A 339 -21.59 -3.86 -15.15
C PRO A 339 -21.74 -2.65 -16.09
N MET A 340 -20.62 -2.08 -16.53
CA MET A 340 -20.60 -0.77 -17.22
C MET A 340 -20.22 -0.86 -18.71
N GLY A 341 -21.10 -1.49 -19.49
CA GLY A 341 -21.01 -1.58 -20.96
C GLY A 341 -20.22 -2.78 -21.51
N GLN A 342 -19.62 -3.59 -20.64
CA GLN A 342 -19.15 -4.94 -20.97
C GLN A 342 -20.15 -6.00 -20.50
N GLU A 343 -20.11 -7.16 -21.13
CA GLU A 343 -20.73 -8.35 -20.59
C GLU A 343 -19.97 -8.81 -19.35
N MET A 344 -20.71 -9.20 -18.33
CA MET A 344 -20.18 -9.81 -17.12
C MET A 344 -20.78 -11.20 -16.96
N ALA A 345 -19.92 -12.18 -16.75
CA ALA A 345 -20.26 -13.59 -16.61
C ALA A 345 -19.59 -14.16 -15.35
N THR A 346 -20.01 -15.36 -14.96
CA THR A 346 -19.29 -16.14 -13.94
C THR A 346 -18.84 -17.47 -14.48
N SER A 347 -17.67 -17.94 -14.04
CA SER A 347 -17.24 -19.33 -14.27
C SER A 347 -17.46 -20.17 -13.02
N ASP A 348 -17.89 -21.42 -13.20
CA ASP A 348 -17.90 -22.42 -12.13
C ASP A 348 -16.50 -23.02 -11.86
N GLU A 349 -16.42 -23.93 -10.89
CA GLU A 349 -15.20 -24.63 -10.47
C GLU A 349 -14.57 -25.52 -11.57
N HIS A 350 -15.32 -25.81 -12.64
CA HIS A 350 -14.86 -26.57 -13.79
C HIS A 350 -14.53 -25.68 -15.00
N GLY A 351 -14.61 -24.35 -14.84
CA GLY A 351 -14.33 -23.38 -15.90
C GLY A 351 -15.48 -23.22 -16.91
N ALA A 352 -16.66 -23.78 -16.66
CA ALA A 352 -17.81 -23.56 -17.51
C ALA A 352 -18.38 -22.16 -17.27
N ILE A 353 -18.49 -21.40 -18.35
CA ILE A 353 -18.96 -20.00 -18.32
C ILE A 353 -20.49 -20.02 -18.34
N GLN A 354 -21.09 -19.37 -17.34
CA GLN A 354 -22.50 -19.05 -17.36
C GLN A 354 -22.68 -17.60 -17.80
N ALA A 355 -23.39 -17.42 -18.92
CA ALA A 355 -23.61 -16.13 -19.58
C ALA A 355 -24.39 -15.13 -18.71
N ALA A 356 -25.08 -15.61 -17.67
CA ALA A 356 -25.67 -14.81 -16.62
C ALA A 356 -25.04 -15.18 -15.28
N VAL A 357 -24.73 -14.19 -14.47
CA VAL A 357 -24.27 -14.40 -13.10
C VAL A 357 -25.42 -14.98 -12.28
N ALA A 358 -25.23 -16.18 -11.71
CA ALA A 358 -26.25 -16.82 -10.88
C ALA A 358 -26.52 -15.96 -9.64
N VAL A 359 -27.79 -15.62 -9.42
CA VAL A 359 -28.20 -14.79 -8.27
C VAL A 359 -27.85 -15.52 -6.98
N GLY A 360 -27.09 -14.85 -6.09
CA GLY A 360 -26.72 -15.38 -4.78
C GLY A 360 -25.63 -16.47 -4.73
N VAL A 361 -25.00 -16.84 -5.85
CA VAL A 361 -23.91 -17.84 -5.86
C VAL A 361 -22.56 -17.19 -6.17
N SER A 362 -21.67 -17.18 -5.17
CA SER A 362 -20.33 -16.59 -5.28
C SER A 362 -19.46 -17.38 -6.26
N ARG A 363 -19.06 -16.77 -7.39
CA ARG A 363 -18.26 -17.41 -8.46
C ARG A 363 -17.23 -16.45 -9.04
N ALA A 364 -16.24 -17.01 -9.74
CA ALA A 364 -15.20 -16.20 -10.37
C ALA A 364 -15.81 -15.27 -11.44
N VAL A 365 -15.56 -13.97 -11.31
CA VAL A 365 -16.08 -12.93 -12.17
C VAL A 365 -15.24 -12.86 -13.45
N CYS A 366 -15.93 -12.92 -14.58
CA CYS A 366 -15.34 -12.83 -15.90
C CYS A 366 -15.98 -11.68 -16.66
N ILE A 367 -15.22 -10.98 -17.49
CA ILE A 367 -15.74 -9.89 -18.32
C ILE A 367 -15.36 -10.07 -19.78
N ARG A 368 -16.23 -9.58 -20.66
CA ARG A 368 -16.01 -9.54 -22.11
C ARG A 368 -16.62 -8.28 -22.70
N GLY A 369 -15.84 -7.51 -23.44
CA GLY A 369 -16.32 -6.29 -24.05
C GLY A 369 -15.26 -5.64 -24.91
N LEU A 370 -15.66 -4.65 -25.71
CA LEU A 370 -14.74 -3.93 -26.60
C LEU A 370 -13.72 -3.06 -25.84
N ASN A 371 -13.91 -2.85 -24.53
CA ASN A 371 -12.96 -2.19 -23.63
C ASN A 371 -11.97 -3.16 -22.96
N VAL A 372 -12.17 -4.48 -23.09
CA VAL A 372 -11.31 -5.49 -22.45
C VAL A 372 -10.13 -5.80 -23.37
N THR A 373 -8.92 -5.80 -22.83
CA THR A 373 -7.71 -6.14 -23.60
C THR A 373 -7.75 -7.59 -24.12
N GLU A 374 -7.10 -7.86 -25.25
CA GLU A 374 -6.97 -9.22 -25.77
C GLU A 374 -5.84 -10.01 -25.08
N GLY A 375 -5.01 -9.33 -24.28
CA GLY A 375 -3.96 -9.94 -23.48
C GLY A 375 -2.74 -9.06 -23.25
N TYR A 376 -1.72 -9.66 -22.65
CA TYR A 376 -0.41 -9.07 -22.39
C TYR A 376 0.57 -9.39 -23.53
N LYS A 377 1.33 -8.38 -23.98
CA LYS A 377 2.27 -8.50 -25.10
C LYS A 377 3.41 -9.46 -24.77
N ASN A 378 3.59 -10.47 -25.63
CA ASN A 378 4.67 -11.47 -25.54
C ASN A 378 4.70 -12.17 -24.16
N ASN A 379 3.54 -12.45 -23.57
CA ASN A 379 3.43 -13.10 -22.27
C ASN A 379 2.42 -14.27 -22.31
N PRO A 380 2.79 -15.41 -22.93
CA PRO A 380 1.86 -16.50 -23.22
C PRO A 380 1.33 -17.22 -21.96
N LYS A 381 2.12 -17.29 -20.88
CA LYS A 381 1.71 -17.93 -19.62
C LYS A 381 0.56 -17.16 -18.93
N PRO A 382 0.70 -15.86 -18.59
CA PRO A 382 -0.40 -15.07 -18.06
C PRO A 382 -1.60 -14.95 -19.01
N ASN A 383 -1.38 -14.92 -20.33
CA ASN A 383 -2.49 -14.87 -21.28
C ASN A 383 -3.36 -16.14 -21.21
N LYS A 384 -2.75 -17.32 -21.13
CA LYS A 384 -3.50 -18.58 -21.00
C LYS A 384 -4.26 -18.70 -19.67
N GLN A 385 -3.72 -18.12 -18.60
CA GLN A 385 -4.36 -18.15 -17.27
C GLN A 385 -5.49 -17.13 -17.16
N ALA A 386 -5.27 -15.91 -17.66
CA ALA A 386 -6.20 -14.80 -17.46
C ALA A 386 -7.29 -14.71 -18.54
N PHE A 387 -7.08 -15.30 -19.73
CA PHE A 387 -8.02 -15.21 -20.84
C PHE A 387 -8.46 -16.60 -21.32
N TRP A 388 -9.76 -16.87 -21.23
CA TRP A 388 -10.38 -18.10 -21.72
C TRP A 388 -11.49 -17.76 -22.71
N CYS A 389 -11.40 -18.24 -23.97
CA CYS A 389 -12.41 -17.99 -25.00
C CYS A 389 -12.82 -16.50 -25.16
N ARG A 390 -11.85 -15.57 -25.07
CA ARG A 390 -12.03 -14.09 -25.10
C ARG A 390 -12.74 -13.49 -23.88
N LEU A 391 -12.99 -14.26 -22.82
CA LEU A 391 -13.34 -13.74 -21.50
C LEU A 391 -12.08 -13.51 -20.69
N PHE A 392 -12.03 -12.38 -20.01
CA PHE A 392 -11.00 -12.06 -19.04
C PHE A 392 -11.48 -12.43 -17.64
N HIS A 393 -10.72 -13.27 -16.94
CA HIS A 393 -10.92 -13.55 -15.52
C HIS A 393 -10.37 -12.39 -14.70
N THR A 394 -11.23 -11.73 -13.91
CA THR A 394 -10.84 -10.54 -13.15
C THR A 394 -10.01 -10.85 -11.91
N GLY A 395 -9.81 -12.13 -11.60
CA GLY A 395 -9.16 -12.55 -10.37
C GLY A 395 -10.01 -12.40 -9.12
N ARG A 396 -11.30 -12.05 -9.27
CA ARG A 396 -12.22 -11.88 -8.15
C ARG A 396 -13.39 -12.84 -8.20
N VAL A 397 -13.95 -13.12 -7.03
CA VAL A 397 -15.17 -13.88 -6.82
C VAL A 397 -16.26 -12.92 -6.38
N GLY A 398 -17.43 -13.02 -7.00
CA GLY A 398 -18.61 -12.24 -6.66
C GLY A 398 -19.87 -12.99 -7.06
N TYR A 399 -21.01 -12.51 -6.59
CA TYR A 399 -22.32 -12.96 -7.05
C TYR A 399 -23.13 -11.74 -7.49
N MET A 400 -24.16 -11.97 -8.29
CA MET A 400 -25.11 -10.92 -8.63
C MET A 400 -26.24 -10.96 -7.60
N GLY A 401 -26.58 -9.81 -7.03
CA GLY A 401 -27.78 -9.62 -6.23
C GLY A 401 -29.04 -9.82 -7.07
N SER A 402 -30.19 -9.94 -6.40
CA SER A 402 -31.50 -10.00 -7.07
C SER A 402 -31.82 -8.73 -7.88
N ASP A 403 -31.11 -7.63 -7.61
CA ASP A 403 -31.22 -6.31 -8.22
C ASP A 403 -30.21 -6.05 -9.36
N ALA A 404 -29.56 -7.12 -9.84
CA ALA A 404 -28.53 -7.09 -10.87
C ALA A 404 -27.27 -6.27 -10.51
N ARG A 405 -26.94 -6.17 -9.22
CA ARG A 405 -25.69 -5.57 -8.74
C ARG A 405 -24.67 -6.62 -8.33
N LEU A 406 -23.40 -6.38 -8.64
CA LEU A 406 -22.30 -7.26 -8.26
C LEU A 406 -22.03 -7.07 -6.77
N SER A 407 -22.06 -8.13 -5.97
CA SER A 407 -21.60 -8.10 -4.58
C SER A 407 -20.15 -7.62 -4.53
N ARG A 408 -19.74 -6.91 -3.48
CA ARG A 408 -18.33 -6.53 -3.25
C ARG A 408 -17.46 -7.77 -3.37
N SER A 409 -16.71 -7.77 -4.47
CA SER A 409 -15.99 -8.92 -4.95
C SER A 409 -14.80 -9.19 -4.03
N ARG A 410 -14.68 -10.41 -3.51
CA ARG A 410 -13.48 -10.87 -2.80
C ARG A 410 -12.49 -11.37 -3.84
N PHE A 411 -11.20 -11.17 -3.65
CA PHE A 411 -10.22 -11.78 -4.56
C PHE A 411 -10.32 -13.30 -4.51
N LEU A 412 -10.07 -13.95 -5.65
CA LEU A 412 -9.79 -15.38 -5.67
C LEU A 412 -8.61 -15.64 -4.71
N PRO A 413 -8.64 -16.74 -3.94
CA PRO A 413 -7.57 -17.08 -3.00
C PRO A 413 -6.17 -17.04 -3.63
N ASP A 414 -6.08 -17.23 -4.96
CA ASP A 414 -4.85 -17.21 -5.76
C ASP A 414 -4.32 -15.82 -6.17
N GLU A 415 -5.10 -14.73 -6.07
CA GLU A 415 -4.66 -13.38 -6.52
C GLU A 415 -4.51 -12.35 -5.39
N LEU A 416 -4.85 -12.70 -4.14
CA LEU A 416 -4.64 -11.83 -2.97
C LEU A 416 -3.15 -11.47 -2.75
N GLU A 417 -2.22 -12.28 -3.23
CA GLU A 417 -0.77 -12.00 -3.24
C GLU A 417 -0.42 -10.78 -4.11
N VAL A 418 -1.12 -10.56 -5.23
CA VAL A 418 -0.77 -9.54 -6.23
C VAL A 418 -1.28 -8.14 -5.84
N ALA A 419 -2.44 -8.05 -5.18
CA ALA A 419 -3.06 -6.76 -4.83
C ALA A 419 -2.35 -6.03 -3.67
N SER A 420 -1.66 -6.76 -2.79
CA SER A 420 -0.95 -6.17 -1.65
C SER A 420 0.32 -5.40 -2.05
N ALA A 421 0.77 -5.55 -3.32
CA ALA A 421 1.94 -4.92 -3.96
C ALA A 421 1.61 -3.63 -4.79
N TYR A 422 0.37 -3.11 -4.74
CA TYR A 422 -0.09 -1.95 -5.53
C TYR A 422 -0.08 -0.55 -4.87
N TRP A 423 -0.06 -0.41 -3.54
CA TRP A 423 -0.13 0.86 -2.80
C TRP A 423 1.10 1.09 -1.88
N GLY A 424 2.19 1.62 -2.43
CA GLY A 424 3.40 1.97 -1.69
C GLY A 424 3.95 3.36 -2.04
N ASN A 425 3.97 4.25 -1.04
CA ASN A 425 4.42 5.64 -1.10
C ASN A 425 5.95 5.77 -1.17
N ASP A 426 6.46 6.50 -2.16
CA ASP A 426 7.85 6.96 -2.23
C ASP A 426 7.96 8.48 -1.99
N THR A 427 8.72 8.87 -0.97
CA THR A 427 9.34 10.21 -0.88
C THR A 427 10.87 10.09 -0.73
N PRO A 428 11.68 10.94 -1.37
CA PRO A 428 13.12 10.69 -1.53
C PRO A 428 13.94 11.33 -0.40
N GLU A 429 14.87 10.59 0.20
CA GLU A 429 15.92 11.18 1.05
C GLU A 429 17.15 11.56 0.23
N GLY A 430 17.61 12.79 0.46
CA GLY A 430 18.76 13.42 -0.19
C GLY A 430 20.08 12.96 0.39
N ASN A 431 21.05 12.82 -0.52
CA ASN A 431 22.47 12.65 -0.26
C ASN A 431 23.06 13.79 0.58
N ASN A 432 23.87 13.43 1.57
CA ASN A 432 25.04 14.22 1.97
C ASN A 432 26.09 13.28 2.59
N ALA A 433 27.11 12.93 1.80
CA ALA A 433 28.36 12.35 2.28
C ALA A 433 29.52 13.24 1.80
N PRO A 434 30.47 13.64 2.66
CA PRO A 434 31.65 14.40 2.26
C PRO A 434 32.72 13.53 1.63
N LYS A 435 33.50 14.17 0.76
CA LYS A 435 34.60 13.65 -0.07
C LYS A 435 35.87 13.31 0.74
N THR A 436 36.40 12.12 0.43
CA THR A 436 37.80 11.72 0.14
C THR A 436 39.01 12.51 0.69
N THR A 437 39.97 11.74 1.23
CA THR A 437 41.43 11.83 0.96
C THR A 437 42.00 10.40 1.04
N LYS A 438 42.44 9.76 -0.05
CA LYS A 438 43.70 9.86 -0.82
C LYS A 438 44.87 9.05 -0.24
N GLU A 439 45.36 8.09 -1.04
CA GLU A 439 46.77 7.77 -1.40
C GLU A 439 47.08 6.25 -1.43
N ASN A 440 47.32 5.69 -2.63
CA ASN A 440 48.63 5.31 -3.24
C ASN A 440 48.98 3.83 -2.95
N LYS A 441 49.48 2.97 -3.84
CA LYS A 441 50.28 3.10 -5.08
C LYS A 441 50.39 1.70 -5.75
N THR A 442 50.41 1.67 -7.11
CA THR A 442 51.24 0.88 -8.08
C THR A 442 51.79 -0.53 -7.69
N GLU A 443 51.89 -1.57 -8.54
CA GLU A 443 52.37 -1.62 -9.94
C GLU A 443 52.33 -3.06 -10.55
N THR A 444 52.11 -3.15 -11.87
CA THR A 444 52.64 -4.08 -12.92
C THR A 444 52.37 -5.61 -13.01
N GLU A 445 51.53 -5.95 -13.99
CA GLU A 445 51.68 -6.88 -15.16
C GLU A 445 52.61 -8.12 -15.17
N ARG A 446 52.06 -9.31 -15.47
CA ARG A 446 52.08 -9.98 -16.80
C ARG A 446 51.51 -11.42 -16.81
N GLY A 447 50.45 -11.62 -17.62
CA GLY A 447 50.23 -12.73 -18.58
C GLY A 447 50.02 -14.19 -18.11
N LYS A 448 48.79 -14.71 -18.30
CA LYS A 448 48.45 -15.88 -19.15
C LYS A 448 46.94 -16.19 -19.13
N GLU A 449 46.43 -16.60 -20.29
CA GLU A 449 45.08 -17.12 -20.56
C GLU A 449 44.76 -18.34 -19.67
N GLU A 450 43.54 -18.43 -19.11
CA GLU A 450 42.78 -19.69 -18.91
C GLU A 450 41.29 -19.38 -18.76
N GLY A 451 40.44 -20.28 -19.27
CA GLY A 451 38.99 -20.13 -19.39
C GLY A 451 38.24 -19.95 -18.08
N GLY A 452 37.17 -19.15 -18.13
CA GLY A 452 36.28 -18.93 -17.00
C GLY A 452 35.51 -20.20 -16.63
N PRO A 453 35.47 -20.60 -15.36
CA PRO A 453 34.58 -21.64 -14.90
C PRO A 453 33.26 -21.03 -14.43
N SER A 454 32.24 -21.21 -15.27
CA SER A 454 30.94 -21.66 -14.77
C SER A 454 31.16 -22.93 -13.93
N LEU A 455 30.43 -23.07 -12.81
CA LEU A 455 30.38 -24.22 -11.89
C LEU A 455 31.59 -24.37 -10.93
N LYS A 456 31.43 -23.79 -9.72
CA LYS A 456 31.72 -24.45 -8.43
C LYS A 456 31.20 -23.58 -7.29
N LEU A 457 30.00 -23.89 -6.82
CA LEU A 457 29.53 -23.65 -5.46
C LEU A 457 28.39 -24.64 -5.19
N THR A 458 28.72 -25.92 -5.31
CA THR A 458 27.98 -27.02 -4.72
C THR A 458 28.98 -27.85 -3.95
N ILE A 459 28.72 -27.98 -2.64
CA ILE A 459 29.35 -28.89 -1.64
C ILE A 459 30.72 -28.33 -1.20
N ASP A 460 30.87 -27.66 -0.04
CA ASP A 460 30.57 -28.12 1.32
C ASP A 460 29.89 -27.05 2.20
N PHE A 461 28.65 -27.32 2.64
CA PHE A 461 28.02 -26.66 3.80
C PHE A 461 27.16 -27.70 4.56
N GLU A 462 27.76 -28.82 4.93
CA GLU A 462 27.22 -29.65 5.99
C GLU A 462 27.77 -29.16 7.33
N LYS A 463 26.83 -28.80 8.23
CA LYS A 463 26.99 -28.34 9.63
C LYS A 463 27.30 -26.85 9.85
N PHE A 464 26.31 -25.98 9.68
CA PHE A 464 26.05 -24.79 10.54
C PHE A 464 24.68 -24.20 10.13
N SER A 465 23.58 -24.63 10.75
CA SER A 465 22.23 -24.29 10.27
C SER A 465 21.68 -22.99 10.87
N GLY A 466 22.03 -21.84 10.28
CA GLY A 466 21.19 -20.63 10.35
C GLY A 466 19.80 -20.86 9.73
N PRO A 467 18.90 -19.88 9.76
CA PRO A 467 17.61 -19.98 9.08
C PRO A 467 17.81 -20.39 7.61
N LYS A 468 17.10 -21.43 7.14
CA LYS A 468 17.21 -21.91 5.76
C LYS A 468 16.61 -20.87 4.81
N GLN A 469 17.30 -20.55 3.72
CA GLN A 469 16.67 -19.85 2.60
C GLN A 469 15.81 -20.85 1.82
N PHE A 470 14.50 -20.60 1.78
CA PHE A 470 13.54 -21.35 0.98
C PHE A 470 13.28 -20.63 -0.34
N SER A 471 13.00 -21.40 -1.40
CA SER A 471 12.46 -20.79 -2.61
C SER A 471 11.00 -20.41 -2.40
N TYR A 472 10.52 -19.43 -3.16
CA TYR A 472 9.12 -19.03 -3.09
C TYR A 472 8.20 -20.22 -3.45
N GLU A 473 8.58 -21.02 -4.45
CA GLU A 473 7.84 -22.22 -4.87
C GLU A 473 7.74 -23.27 -3.75
N GLU A 474 8.81 -23.49 -2.98
CA GLU A 474 8.79 -24.39 -1.81
C GLU A 474 7.77 -23.94 -0.77
N LEU A 475 7.70 -22.64 -0.47
CA LEU A 475 6.77 -22.10 0.54
C LEU A 475 5.33 -22.03 0.04
N MET A 476 5.13 -21.83 -1.26
CA MET A 476 3.80 -21.91 -1.88
C MET A 476 3.24 -23.32 -1.82
N MET A 477 4.05 -24.34 -2.12
CA MET A 477 3.64 -25.73 -1.93
C MET A 477 3.38 -26.04 -0.46
N ALA A 478 4.20 -25.51 0.44
CA ALA A 478 4.03 -25.73 1.88
C ALA A 478 2.74 -25.13 2.43
N THR A 479 2.20 -24.08 1.81
CA THR A 479 1.01 -23.35 2.28
C THR A 479 -0.21 -23.57 1.38
N ALA A 480 -0.25 -24.68 0.64
CA ALA A 480 -1.29 -24.97 -0.36
C ALA A 480 -2.74 -24.91 0.18
N ASP A 481 -2.96 -25.29 1.44
CA ASP A 481 -4.28 -25.24 2.08
C ASP A 481 -4.74 -23.81 2.41
N ARG A 482 -3.84 -22.82 2.32
CA ARG A 482 -4.07 -21.38 2.55
C ARG A 482 -4.81 -21.03 3.84
N LYS A 483 -4.68 -21.88 4.86
CA LYS A 483 -5.28 -21.64 6.16
C LYS A 483 -4.57 -20.48 6.84
N ILE A 484 -5.30 -19.38 7.03
CA ILE A 484 -4.78 -18.16 7.66
C ILE A 484 -4.82 -18.32 9.18
N LEU A 485 -3.69 -18.08 9.81
CA LEU A 485 -3.52 -18.09 11.26
C LEU A 485 -3.73 -16.70 11.87
N GLY A 486 -3.46 -15.64 11.11
CA GLY A 486 -3.65 -14.26 11.57
C GLY A 486 -3.41 -13.21 10.48
N ARG A 487 -4.00 -12.03 10.66
CA ARG A 487 -3.79 -10.84 9.82
C ARG A 487 -3.55 -9.63 10.73
N GLY A 488 -2.50 -8.84 10.47
CA GLY A 488 -2.18 -7.65 11.24
C GLY A 488 -1.45 -6.59 10.41
N GLY A 489 -1.01 -5.51 11.06
CA GLY A 489 -0.24 -4.43 10.42
C GLY A 489 1.11 -4.86 9.82
N PHE A 490 1.54 -6.08 10.13
CA PHE A 490 2.83 -6.68 9.74
C PHE A 490 2.68 -7.78 8.68
N GLY A 491 1.50 -7.94 8.07
CA GLY A 491 1.25 -8.93 7.01
C GLY A 491 0.31 -10.07 7.40
N VAL A 492 0.37 -11.16 6.62
CA VAL A 492 -0.53 -12.33 6.74
C VAL A 492 0.28 -13.56 7.14
N VAL A 493 -0.22 -14.33 8.10
CA VAL A 493 0.42 -15.57 8.54
C VAL A 493 -0.42 -16.77 8.08
N TYR A 494 0.22 -17.70 7.38
CA TYR A 494 -0.38 -18.93 6.88
C TYR A 494 0.14 -20.15 7.66
N GLU A 495 -0.70 -21.15 7.80
CA GLU A 495 -0.29 -22.50 8.21
C GLU A 495 0.35 -23.22 7.02
N GLY A 496 1.41 -23.98 7.26
CA GLY A 496 2.04 -24.76 6.21
C GLY A 496 2.86 -25.96 6.68
N HIS A 497 3.26 -26.81 5.74
CA HIS A 497 4.03 -28.02 5.98
C HIS A 497 5.21 -28.10 5.01
N ILE A 498 6.44 -28.10 5.52
CA ILE A 498 7.67 -28.05 4.71
C ILE A 498 8.42 -29.39 4.71
N GLY A 499 8.90 -29.76 3.52
CA GLY A 499 9.82 -30.88 3.28
C GLY A 499 9.17 -32.26 3.39
N HIS A 500 9.93 -33.32 3.07
CA HIS A 500 9.44 -34.71 3.11
C HIS A 500 8.99 -35.16 4.51
N ALA A 501 9.50 -34.52 5.57
CA ALA A 501 9.11 -34.78 6.94
C ALA A 501 7.81 -34.06 7.36
N CYS A 502 7.16 -33.30 6.46
CA CYS A 502 5.94 -32.52 6.73
C CYS A 502 6.06 -31.66 8.00
N THR A 503 7.15 -30.89 8.11
CA THR A 503 7.37 -30.04 9.29
C THR A 503 6.34 -28.94 9.33
N HIS A 504 5.55 -28.88 10.41
CA HIS A 504 4.49 -27.89 10.59
C HIS A 504 5.07 -26.50 10.90
N VAL A 505 4.75 -25.52 10.06
CA VAL A 505 5.30 -24.15 10.08
C VAL A 505 4.20 -23.09 10.03
N ALA A 506 4.55 -21.89 10.49
CA ALA A 506 3.79 -20.67 10.28
C ALA A 506 4.57 -19.77 9.30
N VAL A 507 3.96 -19.45 8.16
CA VAL A 507 4.58 -18.70 7.08
C VAL A 507 4.02 -17.28 7.09
N LYS A 508 4.82 -16.32 7.57
CA LYS A 508 4.47 -14.90 7.64
C LYS A 508 4.93 -14.20 6.37
N VAL A 509 3.96 -13.78 5.56
CA VAL A 509 4.18 -12.99 4.34
C VAL A 509 4.02 -11.52 4.73
N LEU A 510 5.12 -10.76 4.66
CA LEU A 510 5.14 -9.34 4.99
C LEU A 510 4.63 -8.53 3.80
N THR A 511 3.86 -7.46 4.04
CA THR A 511 3.37 -6.60 2.97
C THR A 511 4.53 -5.85 2.31
N SER A 512 4.84 -6.18 1.07
CA SER A 512 5.98 -5.68 0.28
C SER A 512 5.90 -4.18 -0.10
N ASN A 513 4.82 -3.49 0.28
CA ASN A 513 4.50 -2.14 -0.17
C ASN A 513 4.82 -0.98 0.77
N SER A 514 5.22 -1.26 2.00
CA SER A 514 5.64 -0.21 2.92
C SER A 514 7.15 -0.27 3.07
N ARG A 515 7.83 0.88 3.02
CA ARG A 515 9.24 0.99 3.44
C ARG A 515 9.46 0.44 4.86
N GLN A 516 8.39 0.42 5.65
CA GLN A 516 8.33 -0.14 6.98
C GLN A 516 8.42 -1.68 6.97
N GLY A 517 7.68 -2.37 6.09
CA GLY A 517 7.69 -3.84 5.99
C GLY A 517 9.02 -4.44 5.55
N ILE A 518 9.77 -3.74 4.68
CA ILE A 518 11.14 -4.14 4.29
C ILE A 518 12.10 -3.98 5.48
N LYS A 519 12.04 -2.84 6.17
CA LYS A 519 12.85 -2.62 7.39
C LYS A 519 12.54 -3.66 8.46
N GLU A 520 11.27 -4.04 8.59
CA GLU A 520 10.81 -5.08 9.51
C GLU A 520 11.33 -6.46 9.12
N TYR A 521 11.25 -6.83 7.85
CA TYR A 521 11.86 -8.06 7.34
C TYR A 521 13.35 -8.12 7.64
N GLU A 522 14.10 -7.08 7.25
CA GLU A 522 15.54 -6.99 7.45
C GLU A 522 15.87 -7.06 8.94
N SER A 523 15.14 -6.33 9.78
CA SER A 523 15.33 -6.34 11.22
C SER A 523 15.08 -7.73 11.81
N GLU A 524 14.00 -8.39 11.40
CA GLU A 524 13.57 -9.68 11.93
C GLU A 524 14.53 -10.80 11.49
N VAL A 525 14.95 -10.83 10.21
CA VAL A 525 15.99 -11.77 9.72
C VAL A 525 17.32 -11.52 10.43
N MET A 526 17.81 -10.29 10.46
CA MET A 526 19.12 -9.96 11.04
C MET A 526 19.18 -10.21 12.54
N THR A 527 18.09 -9.92 13.25
CA THR A 527 17.98 -10.13 14.70
C THR A 527 17.83 -11.62 14.98
N LEU A 528 16.81 -12.29 14.43
CA LEU A 528 16.53 -13.70 14.75
C LEU A 528 17.57 -14.68 14.18
N SER A 529 18.36 -14.32 13.16
CA SER A 529 19.47 -15.16 12.72
C SER A 529 20.55 -15.33 13.80
N GLN A 530 20.63 -14.40 14.75
CA GLN A 530 21.63 -14.37 15.82
C GLN A 530 21.07 -14.82 17.18
N LEU A 531 19.75 -14.95 17.31
CA LEU A 531 19.08 -15.27 18.56
C LEU A 531 18.66 -16.74 18.63
N ARG A 532 18.95 -17.40 19.75
CA ARG A 532 18.45 -18.76 20.04
C ARG A 532 18.11 -18.90 21.51
N HIS A 533 16.82 -18.93 21.81
CA HIS A 533 16.34 -19.14 23.17
C HIS A 533 15.02 -19.90 23.19
N LYS A 534 14.82 -20.74 24.22
CA LYS A 534 13.66 -21.64 24.34
C LYS A 534 12.32 -20.90 24.47
N ASN A 535 12.33 -19.62 24.82
CA ASN A 535 11.14 -18.77 24.95
C ASN A 535 11.01 -17.75 23.81
N LEU A 536 11.70 -17.94 22.69
CA LEU A 536 11.48 -17.18 21.45
C LEU A 536 10.84 -18.09 20.40
N VAL A 537 10.02 -17.52 19.51
CA VAL A 537 9.47 -18.26 18.36
C VAL A 537 10.63 -18.58 17.40
N PRO A 538 10.92 -19.87 17.11
CA PRO A 538 12.04 -20.22 16.25
C PRO A 538 11.79 -19.80 14.79
N LEU A 539 12.69 -19.00 14.23
CA LEU A 539 12.77 -18.76 12.79
C LEU A 539 13.44 -19.97 12.11
N ILE A 540 12.66 -20.72 11.35
CA ILE A 540 13.12 -21.89 10.58
C ILE A 540 13.83 -21.43 9.31
N GLY A 541 13.34 -20.37 8.68
CA GLY A 541 13.91 -19.87 7.45
C GLY A 541 13.24 -18.61 6.94
N TYR A 542 13.64 -18.21 5.75
CA TYR A 542 13.14 -17.01 5.08
C TYR A 542 13.12 -17.23 3.57
N CYS A 543 12.36 -16.40 2.86
CA CYS A 543 12.43 -16.28 1.42
C CYS A 543 12.52 -14.80 1.05
N HIS A 544 13.43 -14.51 0.13
CA HIS A 544 13.57 -13.22 -0.53
C HIS A 544 13.74 -13.49 -2.03
N GLU A 545 12.62 -13.72 -2.70
CA GLU A 545 12.53 -13.96 -4.14
C GLU A 545 11.31 -13.21 -4.68
N ALA A 546 11.39 -12.67 -5.89
CA ALA A 546 10.26 -12.00 -6.58
C ALA A 546 9.59 -10.83 -5.82
N ASP A 547 10.37 -10.05 -5.06
CA ASP A 547 9.89 -8.94 -4.19
C ASP A 547 8.95 -9.39 -3.06
N GLU A 548 8.92 -10.69 -2.73
CA GLU A 548 8.22 -11.25 -1.58
C GLU A 548 9.17 -11.41 -0.39
N PHE A 549 8.76 -10.88 0.77
CA PHE A 549 9.49 -10.96 2.02
C PHE A 549 8.76 -11.92 2.96
N ILE A 550 9.22 -13.17 3.01
CA ILE A 550 8.53 -14.24 3.73
C ILE A 550 9.42 -14.77 4.85
N LEU A 551 8.83 -14.91 6.03
CA LEU A 551 9.46 -15.47 7.21
C LEU A 551 8.77 -16.79 7.57
N VAL A 552 9.57 -17.83 7.82
CA VAL A 552 9.08 -19.16 8.13
C VAL A 552 9.39 -19.47 9.58
N TYR A 553 8.36 -19.54 10.39
CA TYR A 553 8.44 -19.86 11.82
C TYR A 553 8.01 -21.28 12.09
N LYS A 554 8.44 -21.82 13.23
CA LYS A 554 7.79 -23.00 13.79
C LYS A 554 6.33 -22.68 14.14
N PHE A 555 5.41 -23.56 13.78
CA PHE A 555 4.00 -23.41 14.13
C PHE A 555 3.77 -23.50 15.65
N MET A 556 2.89 -22.65 16.18
CA MET A 556 2.53 -22.57 17.60
C MET A 556 1.06 -22.99 17.75
N SER A 557 0.84 -24.26 18.09
CA SER A 557 -0.47 -24.92 17.96
C SER A 557 -1.56 -24.42 18.92
N LYS A 558 -1.19 -23.70 19.98
CA LYS A 558 -2.14 -23.11 20.93
C LYS A 558 -2.40 -21.63 20.67
N GLY A 559 -1.95 -21.07 19.56
CA GLY A 559 -2.20 -19.66 19.23
C GLY A 559 -1.51 -18.69 20.20
N SER A 560 -2.08 -17.50 20.37
CA SER A 560 -1.51 -16.43 21.20
C SER A 560 -2.15 -16.37 22.60
N VAL A 561 -1.48 -15.71 23.54
CA VAL A 561 -2.06 -15.41 24.86
C VAL A 561 -3.33 -14.55 24.73
N GLU A 562 -3.39 -13.64 23.76
CA GLU A 562 -4.58 -12.83 23.49
C GLU A 562 -5.81 -13.70 23.18
N ASP A 563 -5.64 -14.74 22.36
CA ASP A 563 -6.73 -15.62 21.94
C ASP A 563 -7.41 -16.31 23.13
N HIS A 564 -6.60 -16.74 24.09
CA HIS A 564 -7.05 -17.38 25.32
C HIS A 564 -7.62 -16.42 26.36
N LEU A 565 -7.17 -15.17 26.40
CA LEU A 565 -7.66 -14.20 27.36
C LEU A 565 -8.96 -13.55 26.90
N PHE A 566 -9.10 -13.26 25.60
CA PHE A 566 -10.14 -12.35 25.10
C PHE A 566 -10.96 -12.85 23.92
N ASN A 567 -10.45 -13.74 23.06
CA ASN A 567 -11.12 -14.10 21.80
C ASN A 567 -11.88 -15.44 21.88
N GLY A 568 -12.35 -15.82 23.07
CA GLY A 568 -13.16 -17.03 23.26
C GLY A 568 -12.38 -18.35 23.15
N GLY A 569 -11.05 -18.32 23.17
CA GLY A 569 -10.23 -19.53 23.29
C GLY A 569 -10.40 -20.24 24.63
N THR A 570 -9.85 -21.45 24.75
CA THR A 570 -9.90 -22.24 25.99
C THR A 570 -9.31 -21.44 27.14
N LEU A 571 -10.06 -21.29 28.24
CA LEU A 571 -9.59 -20.54 29.41
C LEU A 571 -8.28 -21.14 29.95
N LEU A 572 -7.22 -20.33 30.01
CA LEU A 572 -5.96 -20.73 30.64
C LEU A 572 -6.15 -20.80 32.15
N ASP A 573 -5.81 -21.94 32.74
CA ASP A 573 -5.72 -22.10 34.18
C ASP A 573 -4.59 -21.25 34.79
N TRP A 574 -4.61 -21.13 36.11
CA TRP A 574 -3.65 -20.29 36.82
C TRP A 574 -2.20 -20.75 36.63
N GLU A 575 -1.96 -22.06 36.67
CA GLU A 575 -0.62 -22.63 36.50
C GLU A 575 -0.04 -22.26 35.13
N SER A 576 -0.83 -22.39 34.06
CA SER A 576 -0.43 -22.00 32.71
C SER A 576 -0.16 -20.50 32.62
N ARG A 577 -1.04 -19.65 33.17
CA ARG A 577 -0.84 -18.18 33.19
C ARG A 577 0.46 -17.78 33.88
N TYR A 578 0.74 -18.35 35.05
CA TYR A 578 1.95 -18.06 35.80
C TYR A 578 3.21 -18.57 35.09
N LYS A 579 3.13 -19.76 34.47
CA LYS A 579 4.19 -20.33 33.64
C LYS A 579 4.49 -19.44 32.42
N ILE A 580 3.46 -18.91 31.76
CA ILE A 580 3.58 -17.99 30.62
C ILE A 580 4.30 -16.71 31.05
N ALA A 581 3.88 -16.09 32.16
CA ALA A 581 4.52 -14.89 32.72
C ALA A 581 6.03 -15.10 32.97
N LYS A 582 6.41 -16.23 33.58
CA LYS A 582 7.82 -16.59 33.78
C LYS A 582 8.58 -16.83 32.48
N GLY A 583 7.95 -17.50 31.52
CA GLY A 583 8.53 -17.75 30.20
C GLY A 583 8.83 -16.47 29.44
N LEU A 584 7.91 -15.49 29.50
CA LEU A 584 8.09 -14.17 28.90
C LEU A 584 9.21 -13.39 29.59
N ALA A 585 9.30 -13.45 30.93
CA ALA A 585 10.38 -12.81 31.67
C ALA A 585 11.76 -13.37 31.29
N LEU A 586 11.86 -14.70 31.11
CA LEU A 586 13.08 -15.36 30.62
C LEU A 586 13.46 -14.94 29.20
N ALA A 587 12.48 -14.80 28.30
CA ALA A 587 12.72 -14.29 26.96
C ALA A 587 13.31 -12.87 27.01
N LEU A 588 12.71 -12.00 27.82
CA LEU A 588 13.14 -10.60 27.92
C LEU A 588 14.52 -10.45 28.58
N TYR A 589 14.80 -11.24 29.62
CA TYR A 589 16.13 -11.30 30.23
C TYR A 589 17.21 -11.74 29.23
N TYR A 590 16.92 -12.74 28.40
CA TYR A 590 17.84 -13.17 27.33
C TYR A 590 18.16 -12.02 26.35
N LEU A 591 17.12 -11.32 25.88
CA LEU A 591 17.28 -10.19 24.94
C LEU A 591 18.07 -9.02 25.53
N HIS A 592 17.84 -8.71 26.81
CA HIS A 592 18.44 -7.53 27.45
C HIS A 592 19.84 -7.78 27.99
N GLU A 593 20.12 -8.98 28.52
CA GLU A 593 21.34 -9.23 29.32
C GLU A 593 22.25 -10.32 28.75
N GLN A 594 21.77 -11.21 27.89
CA GLN A 594 22.55 -12.39 27.45
C GLN A 594 22.99 -12.35 25.98
N CYS A 595 22.56 -11.34 25.22
CA CYS A 595 22.97 -11.15 23.83
C CYS A 595 24.23 -10.26 23.76
N ASP A 596 25.13 -10.53 22.80
CA ASP A 596 26.36 -9.73 22.60
C ASP A 596 26.07 -8.24 22.36
N GLN A 597 24.92 -7.96 21.72
CA GLN A 597 24.28 -6.66 21.67
C GLN A 597 22.88 -6.83 22.27
N TYR A 598 22.53 -6.03 23.27
CA TYR A 598 21.18 -6.10 23.81
C TYR A 598 20.14 -5.72 22.74
N VAL A 599 19.05 -6.48 22.71
CA VAL A 599 17.96 -6.36 21.75
C VAL A 599 16.78 -5.69 22.44
N ILE A 600 16.33 -4.55 21.90
CA ILE A 600 15.07 -3.92 22.33
C ILE A 600 13.96 -4.39 21.38
N HIS A 601 12.92 -5.04 21.90
CA HIS A 601 11.86 -5.67 21.12
C HIS A 601 10.84 -4.67 20.54
N ARG A 602 10.42 -3.68 21.34
CA ARG A 602 9.51 -2.56 20.98
C ARG A 602 8.04 -2.89 20.68
N ASP A 603 7.68 -4.16 20.46
CA ASP A 603 6.27 -4.58 20.29
C ASP A 603 5.87 -5.79 21.16
N ILE A 604 6.16 -5.71 22.47
CA ILE A 604 5.72 -6.73 23.44
C ILE A 604 4.24 -6.49 23.77
N LYS A 605 3.39 -7.44 23.38
CA LYS A 605 1.94 -7.44 23.62
C LYS A 605 1.42 -8.87 23.67
N SER A 606 0.22 -9.09 24.23
CA SER A 606 -0.34 -10.44 24.41
C SER A 606 -0.57 -11.20 23.09
N SER A 607 -0.82 -10.51 21.97
CA SER A 607 -0.94 -11.14 20.64
C SER A 607 0.39 -11.68 20.08
N ASN A 608 1.53 -11.15 20.56
CA ASN A 608 2.88 -11.54 20.12
C ASN A 608 3.53 -12.57 21.06
N VAL A 609 2.81 -13.00 22.11
CA VAL A 609 3.22 -14.09 23.00
C VAL A 609 2.48 -15.35 22.58
N MET A 610 3.18 -16.22 21.86
CA MET A 610 2.64 -17.47 21.30
C MET A 610 2.79 -18.64 22.26
N LEU A 611 1.93 -19.65 22.13
CA LEU A 611 1.94 -20.85 22.97
C LEU A 611 2.23 -22.11 22.14
N ASP A 612 3.24 -22.87 22.59
CA ASP A 612 3.50 -24.20 22.03
C ASP A 612 2.52 -25.26 22.57
N GLU A 613 2.64 -26.50 22.07
CA GLU A 613 1.82 -27.65 22.47
C GLU A 613 1.78 -27.89 23.99
N ASN A 614 2.84 -27.49 24.70
CA ASN A 614 3.00 -27.65 26.15
C ASN A 614 2.65 -26.37 26.93
N SER A 615 1.95 -25.42 26.30
CA SER A 615 1.60 -24.11 26.86
C SER A 615 2.82 -23.31 27.35
N ASN A 616 4.00 -23.48 26.73
CA ASN A 616 5.14 -22.60 27.02
C ASN A 616 5.05 -21.33 26.17
N ALA A 617 5.29 -20.18 26.81
CA ALA A 617 5.37 -18.90 26.13
C ALA A 617 6.58 -18.80 25.20
N LYS A 618 6.33 -18.32 23.98
CA LYS A 618 7.31 -17.98 22.96
C LYS A 618 7.05 -16.55 22.49
N LEU A 619 7.97 -15.63 22.77
CA LEU A 619 7.90 -14.27 22.26
C LEU A 619 8.27 -14.27 20.77
N GLY A 620 7.42 -13.69 19.93
CA GLY A 620 7.63 -13.55 18.49
C GLY A 620 7.46 -12.11 18.03
N ASP A 621 7.55 -11.93 16.70
CA ASP A 621 7.39 -10.65 16.00
C ASP A 621 8.48 -9.61 16.30
N PHE A 622 9.66 -9.84 15.71
CA PHE A 622 10.85 -9.02 15.88
C PHE A 622 10.98 -7.92 14.81
N GLY A 623 9.94 -7.67 14.02
CA GLY A 623 9.98 -6.68 12.94
C GLY A 623 10.37 -5.27 13.42
N LEU A 624 9.96 -4.89 14.63
CA LEU A 624 10.30 -3.58 15.21
C LEU A 624 11.56 -3.60 16.09
N ALA A 625 12.20 -4.76 16.24
CA ALA A 625 13.33 -4.96 17.13
C ALA A 625 14.55 -4.14 16.70
N ARG A 626 15.47 -3.91 17.64
CA ARG A 626 16.72 -3.20 17.35
C ARG A 626 17.88 -3.75 18.17
N LEU A 627 19.00 -4.00 17.48
CA LEU A 627 20.30 -4.25 18.08
C LEU A 627 20.93 -2.93 18.54
N VAL A 628 21.31 -2.84 19.81
CA VAL A 628 21.99 -1.66 20.36
C VAL A 628 23.33 -2.05 20.97
N ASP A 629 24.37 -1.35 20.55
CA ASP A 629 25.71 -1.50 21.09
C ASP A 629 25.76 -0.94 22.52
N HIS A 630 26.28 -1.74 23.46
CA HIS A 630 26.45 -1.37 24.88
C HIS A 630 27.26 -0.07 25.05
N ALA A 631 28.11 0.29 24.09
CA ALA A 631 28.98 1.47 24.18
C ALA A 631 28.34 2.81 23.72
N ARG A 632 27.22 2.81 22.98
CA ARG A 632 26.73 4.01 22.25
C ARG A 632 25.40 4.61 22.73
N GLY A 633 24.69 3.95 23.66
CA GLY A 633 23.45 4.43 24.26
C GLY A 633 22.25 4.58 23.28
N PRO A 634 21.04 4.93 23.78
CA PRO A 634 19.83 5.03 22.97
C PRO A 634 19.87 6.22 21.99
N ARG A 635 19.59 5.99 20.70
CA ARG A 635 19.41 7.04 19.67
C ARG A 635 17.94 7.43 19.53
N THR A 636 17.65 8.66 19.07
CA THR A 636 16.28 9.08 18.69
C THR A 636 15.70 8.11 17.66
N THR A 637 14.46 7.66 17.89
CA THR A 637 13.74 6.72 17.03
C THR A 637 12.38 7.27 16.63
N GLU A 638 11.83 6.79 15.52
CA GLU A 638 10.41 7.00 15.18
C GLU A 638 9.53 6.33 16.27
N LEU A 639 8.41 6.96 16.60
CA LEU A 639 7.43 6.41 17.55
C LEU A 639 6.64 5.30 16.86
N ILE A 640 6.91 4.04 17.19
CA ILE A 640 6.31 2.86 16.57
C ILE A 640 6.02 1.84 17.68
N GLY A 641 4.84 1.20 17.66
CA GLY A 641 4.40 0.20 18.64
C GLY A 641 2.87 0.19 18.78
N THR A 642 2.34 -0.78 19.53
CA THR A 642 0.89 -0.95 19.70
C THR A 642 0.32 -0.04 20.79
N ARG A 643 -0.76 0.71 20.49
CA ARG A 643 -1.44 1.61 21.44
C ARG A 643 -1.85 0.85 22.71
N GLY A 644 -1.54 1.40 23.88
CA GLY A 644 -1.80 0.77 25.19
C GLY A 644 -0.60 0.05 25.81
N TYR A 645 0.36 -0.41 25.00
CA TYR A 645 1.57 -1.10 25.49
C TYR A 645 2.80 -0.18 25.55
N ALA A 646 2.78 0.96 24.84
CA ALA A 646 3.91 1.89 24.78
C ALA A 646 4.13 2.66 26.10
N ALA A 647 5.38 2.72 26.54
CA ALA A 647 5.77 3.44 27.76
C ALA A 647 5.57 4.96 27.62
N PRO A 648 5.17 5.68 28.69
CA PRO A 648 4.88 7.12 28.61
C PRO A 648 6.06 7.97 28.10
N GLU A 649 7.27 7.69 28.56
CA GLU A 649 8.47 8.38 28.12
C GLU A 649 8.85 8.05 26.67
N TYR A 650 8.49 6.86 26.19
CA TYR A 650 8.69 6.50 24.78
C TYR A 650 7.75 7.33 23.89
N CYS A 651 6.48 7.45 24.26
CA CYS A 651 5.51 8.32 23.59
C CYS A 651 5.94 9.79 23.58
N ALA A 652 6.53 10.27 24.67
CA ALA A 652 6.95 11.67 24.80
C ALA A 652 8.25 11.99 24.05
N THR A 653 9.22 11.06 24.04
CA THR A 653 10.59 11.34 23.56
C THR A 653 10.96 10.63 22.26
N GLY A 654 10.17 9.63 21.85
CA GLY A 654 10.50 8.74 20.74
C GLY A 654 11.77 7.92 20.97
N ARG A 655 12.24 7.71 22.21
CA ARG A 655 13.45 6.92 22.52
C ARG A 655 13.10 5.58 23.16
N ALA A 656 13.34 4.47 22.45
CA ALA A 656 13.17 3.13 22.99
C ALA A 656 14.38 2.72 23.87
N SER A 657 14.13 1.97 24.94
CA SER A 657 15.15 1.47 25.87
C SER A 657 14.75 0.11 26.47
N LYS A 658 15.63 -0.50 27.29
CA LYS A 658 15.26 -1.72 28.04
C LYS A 658 14.04 -1.48 28.91
N GLU A 659 13.97 -0.32 29.54
CA GLU A 659 12.86 0.08 30.41
C GLU A 659 11.54 0.21 29.66
N THR A 660 11.54 0.56 28.38
CA THR A 660 10.31 0.64 27.56
C THR A 660 9.74 -0.75 27.25
N ASP A 661 10.60 -1.75 27.03
CA ASP A 661 10.18 -3.14 26.92
C ASP A 661 9.69 -3.69 28.27
N VAL A 662 10.36 -3.33 29.38
CA VAL A 662 9.93 -3.71 30.74
C VAL A 662 8.53 -3.17 31.04
N TYR A 663 8.21 -1.95 30.60
CA TYR A 663 6.84 -1.41 30.73
C TYR A 663 5.82 -2.28 29.98
N SER A 664 6.10 -2.55 28.70
CA SER A 664 5.24 -3.37 27.84
C SER A 664 5.03 -4.78 28.43
N PHE A 665 6.09 -5.38 28.98
CA PHE A 665 6.03 -6.63 29.74
C PHE A 665 5.11 -6.52 30.96
N GLY A 666 5.22 -5.44 31.74
CA GLY A 666 4.34 -5.19 32.88
C GLY A 666 2.88 -5.13 32.49
N VAL A 667 2.57 -4.47 31.38
CA VAL A 667 1.21 -4.41 30.81
C VAL A 667 0.68 -5.81 30.47
N VAL A 668 1.48 -6.65 29.81
CA VAL A 668 1.09 -8.05 29.49
C VAL A 668 0.87 -8.89 30.75
N LEU A 669 1.69 -8.71 31.80
CA LEU A 669 1.45 -9.40 33.08
C LEU A 669 0.10 -9.02 33.69
N LEU A 670 -0.27 -7.75 33.64
CA LEU A 670 -1.55 -7.28 34.16
C LEU A 670 -2.72 -7.87 33.36
N GLU A 671 -2.59 -8.04 32.04
CA GLU A 671 -3.58 -8.76 31.22
C GLU A 671 -3.69 -10.23 31.62
N ILE A 672 -2.56 -10.93 31.77
CA ILE A 672 -2.52 -12.35 32.18
C ILE A 672 -3.21 -12.53 33.55
N GLY A 673 -2.90 -11.66 34.52
CA GLY A 673 -3.44 -11.75 35.87
C GLY A 673 -4.93 -11.38 35.95
N SER A 674 -5.32 -10.27 35.32
CA SER A 674 -6.67 -9.72 35.43
C SER A 674 -7.67 -10.28 34.41
N GLY A 675 -7.19 -10.85 33.30
CA GLY A 675 -8.03 -11.27 32.19
C GLY A 675 -8.80 -10.13 31.52
N ARG A 676 -8.32 -8.88 31.63
CA ARG A 676 -8.95 -7.68 31.07
C ARG A 676 -8.03 -7.01 30.05
N ARG A 677 -8.61 -6.47 28.96
CA ARG A 677 -7.88 -5.74 27.91
C ARG A 677 -7.40 -4.38 28.44
N VAL A 678 -6.23 -3.95 27.96
CA VAL A 678 -5.62 -2.66 28.31
C VAL A 678 -6.34 -1.47 27.67
N VAL A 679 -6.92 -1.67 26.48
CA VAL A 679 -7.78 -0.69 25.80
C VAL A 679 -9.20 -1.23 25.82
N ASP A 680 -10.06 -0.61 26.62
CA ASP A 680 -11.47 -0.98 26.80
C ASP A 680 -12.33 0.21 26.36
N PRO A 681 -13.07 0.11 25.23
CA PRO A 681 -13.90 1.20 24.71
C PRO A 681 -14.98 1.69 25.70
N GLU A 682 -15.38 0.86 26.65
CA GLU A 682 -16.40 1.20 27.64
C GLU A 682 -15.83 1.95 28.87
N ARG A 683 -14.50 2.05 28.98
CA ARG A 683 -13.85 2.82 30.04
C ARG A 683 -13.49 4.20 29.50
N GLY A 684 -14.06 5.24 30.11
CA GLY A 684 -13.66 6.63 29.87
C GLY A 684 -12.19 6.90 30.23
N SER A 685 -11.81 8.17 30.23
CA SER A 685 -10.44 8.74 30.14
C SER A 685 -9.40 8.42 31.23
N ILE A 686 -9.47 7.27 31.91
CA ILE A 686 -8.48 6.82 32.90
C ILE A 686 -7.70 5.65 32.30
N GLY A 687 -6.40 5.83 32.06
CA GLY A 687 -5.54 4.78 31.52
C GLY A 687 -5.53 3.51 32.40
N PHE A 688 -5.57 2.33 31.78
CA PHE A 688 -5.69 1.02 32.44
C PHE A 688 -4.70 0.77 33.58
N ALA A 689 -3.43 1.15 33.39
CA ALA A 689 -2.42 1.05 34.44
C ALA A 689 -2.76 1.97 35.64
N GLN A 690 -3.24 3.19 35.39
CA GLN A 690 -3.63 4.15 36.43
C GLN A 690 -4.86 3.66 37.21
N TRP A 691 -5.84 3.04 36.54
CA TRP A 691 -6.98 2.40 37.20
C TRP A 691 -6.56 1.22 38.09
N LEU A 692 -5.67 0.33 37.61
CA LEU A 692 -5.15 -0.79 38.42
C LEU A 692 -4.33 -0.30 39.62
N TRP A 693 -3.56 0.78 39.45
CA TRP A 693 -2.86 1.44 40.54
C TRP A 693 -3.80 2.02 41.60
N MET A 694 -5.00 2.50 41.24
CA MET A 694 -6.02 2.93 42.21
C MET A 694 -6.61 1.77 43.03
N GLN A 695 -6.47 0.53 42.56
CA GLN A 695 -6.87 -0.68 43.28
C GLN A 695 -5.74 -1.27 44.15
N TYR A 696 -4.57 -0.62 44.18
CA TYR A 696 -3.42 -1.08 44.96
C TYR A 696 -3.66 -0.95 46.47
N GLY A 697 -3.62 -2.08 47.17
CA GLY A 697 -3.71 -2.16 48.64
C GLY A 697 -3.66 -3.62 49.12
N PRO A 698 -3.32 -3.88 50.40
CA PRO A 698 -3.36 -5.21 50.99
C PRO A 698 -4.73 -5.86 50.77
N ASP A 699 -4.76 -7.15 50.41
CA ASP A 699 -5.95 -7.97 50.13
C ASP A 699 -6.83 -7.56 48.93
N LYS A 700 -6.59 -6.42 48.28
CA LYS A 700 -7.37 -5.97 47.10
C LYS A 700 -6.85 -6.51 45.77
N LEU A 701 -5.55 -6.78 45.66
CA LEU A 701 -4.94 -7.27 44.41
C LEU A 701 -5.45 -8.66 44.01
N ALA A 702 -5.75 -9.53 44.98
CA ALA A 702 -6.38 -10.84 44.71
C ALA A 702 -7.79 -10.70 44.12
N HIS A 703 -8.51 -9.61 44.40
CA HIS A 703 -9.83 -9.33 43.82
C HIS A 703 -9.74 -8.78 42.40
N ALA A 704 -8.56 -8.33 41.96
CA ALA A 704 -8.31 -7.85 40.60
C ALA A 704 -7.90 -8.98 39.63
N VAL A 705 -7.72 -10.20 40.14
CA VAL A 705 -7.48 -11.41 39.34
C VAL A 705 -8.73 -11.73 38.52
N ASP A 706 -8.52 -12.33 37.34
CA ASP A 706 -9.59 -12.74 36.43
C ASP A 706 -10.68 -13.53 37.16
N SER A 707 -11.88 -12.94 37.21
CA SER A 707 -13.03 -13.52 37.93
C SER A 707 -13.45 -14.88 37.37
N ARG A 708 -13.10 -15.19 36.12
CA ARG A 708 -13.37 -16.49 35.48
C ARG A 708 -12.59 -17.63 36.14
N LEU A 709 -11.51 -17.34 36.86
CA LEU A 709 -10.73 -18.34 37.61
C LEU A 709 -11.36 -18.72 38.95
N GLY A 710 -12.36 -17.97 39.43
CA GLY A 710 -13.02 -18.22 40.71
C GLY A 710 -12.01 -18.22 41.87
N ILE A 711 -11.87 -19.37 42.55
CA ILE A 711 -10.91 -19.58 43.64
C ILE A 711 -9.68 -20.40 43.23
N PHE A 712 -9.59 -20.79 41.95
CA PHE A 712 -8.58 -21.72 41.44
C PHE A 712 -7.30 -21.01 41.01
N PHE A 713 -6.66 -20.30 41.95
CA PHE A 713 -5.36 -19.66 41.75
C PHE A 713 -4.53 -19.63 43.03
N ASP A 714 -3.21 -19.63 42.89
CA ASP A 714 -2.30 -19.45 44.03
C ASP A 714 -2.23 -17.95 44.37
N LYS A 715 -2.72 -17.59 45.55
CA LYS A 715 -2.78 -16.19 46.00
C LYS A 715 -1.39 -15.53 46.05
N LYS A 716 -0.35 -16.23 46.47
CA LYS A 716 1.01 -15.66 46.57
C LYS A 716 1.58 -15.40 45.18
N GLN A 717 1.36 -16.33 44.25
CA GLN A 717 1.75 -16.15 42.86
C GLN A 717 0.98 -15.01 42.20
N ALA A 718 -0.33 -14.90 42.47
CA ALA A 718 -1.17 -13.84 41.91
C ALA A 718 -0.76 -12.46 42.43
N GLU A 719 -0.51 -12.34 43.73
CA GLU A 719 0.05 -11.12 44.32
C GLU A 719 1.39 -10.76 43.70
N ALA A 720 2.31 -11.73 43.56
CA ALA A 720 3.61 -11.49 42.94
C ALA A 720 3.48 -11.04 41.48
N LEU A 721 2.64 -11.70 40.68
CA LEU A 721 2.43 -11.37 39.27
C LEU A 721 1.81 -9.98 39.09
N MET A 722 0.76 -9.65 39.85
CA MET A 722 0.12 -8.34 39.78
C MET A 722 1.05 -7.23 40.27
N MET A 723 1.83 -7.49 41.33
CA MET A 723 2.80 -6.54 41.86
C MET A 723 3.94 -6.27 40.89
N VAL A 724 4.49 -7.31 40.26
CA VAL A 724 5.53 -7.15 39.22
C VAL A 724 4.95 -6.43 38.01
N GLY A 725 3.73 -6.77 37.58
CA GLY A 725 3.02 -6.06 36.51
C GLY A 725 2.93 -4.56 36.76
N LEU A 726 2.50 -4.15 37.96
CA LEU A 726 2.43 -2.74 38.37
C LEU A 726 3.81 -2.07 38.47
N TRP A 727 4.80 -2.78 39.03
CA TRP A 727 6.16 -2.25 39.19
C TRP A 727 6.84 -2.02 37.83
N CYS A 728 6.67 -2.95 36.90
CA CYS A 728 7.10 -2.84 35.51
C CYS A 728 6.34 -1.75 34.76
N ALA A 729 5.03 -1.63 34.94
CA ALA A 729 4.19 -0.60 34.31
C ALA A 729 4.22 0.76 35.02
N HIS A 730 5.26 1.03 35.83
CA HIS A 730 5.40 2.32 36.51
C HIS A 730 5.64 3.45 35.48
N PRO A 731 4.98 4.62 35.61
CA PRO A 731 5.07 5.69 34.60
C PRO A 731 6.47 6.31 34.50
N ILE A 732 7.26 6.29 35.57
CA ILE A 732 8.66 6.73 35.58
C ILE A 732 9.59 5.55 35.28
N ALA A 733 10.34 5.62 34.18
CA ALA A 733 11.25 4.58 33.71
C ALA A 733 12.26 4.12 34.77
N THR A 734 12.93 5.05 35.45
CA THR A 734 13.96 4.75 36.48
C THR A 734 13.42 4.13 37.77
N SER A 735 12.09 4.06 37.91
CA SER A 735 11.44 3.40 39.05
C SER A 735 10.98 1.98 38.74
N ARG A 736 11.11 1.54 37.47
CA ARG A 736 10.85 0.17 37.04
C ARG A 736 11.98 -0.76 37.50
N PRO A 737 11.69 -2.05 37.74
CA PRO A 737 12.71 -3.03 38.06
C PRO A 737 13.60 -3.31 36.85
N SER A 738 14.79 -3.85 37.10
CA SER A 738 15.46 -4.64 36.06
C SER A 738 14.63 -5.89 35.77
N ILE A 739 14.78 -6.46 34.57
CA ILE A 739 14.06 -7.71 34.26
C ILE A 739 14.53 -8.88 35.15
N GLU A 740 15.78 -8.85 35.64
CA GLU A 740 16.30 -9.79 36.63
C GLU A 740 15.58 -9.68 37.99
N ASP A 741 15.37 -8.46 38.49
CA ASP A 741 14.62 -8.22 39.73
C ASP A 741 13.17 -8.67 39.60
N ALA A 742 12.53 -8.35 38.47
CA ALA A 742 11.17 -8.80 38.17
C ALA A 742 11.07 -10.33 38.18
N MET A 743 12.06 -11.02 37.59
CA MET A 743 12.16 -12.48 37.63
C MET A 743 12.38 -13.04 39.03
N ALA A 744 13.20 -12.39 39.87
CA ALA A 744 13.45 -12.82 41.23
C ALA A 744 12.15 -12.81 42.07
N VAL A 745 11.32 -11.79 41.89
CA VAL A 745 10.00 -11.68 42.54
C VAL A 745 9.00 -12.69 41.97
N LEU A 746 8.91 -12.84 40.64
CA LEU A 746 8.07 -13.88 40.02
C LEU A 746 8.49 -15.30 40.42
N ASN A 747 9.75 -15.52 40.78
CA ASN A 747 10.22 -16.78 41.32
C ASN A 747 10.07 -16.91 42.84
N LEU A 748 9.45 -15.93 43.50
CA LEU A 748 9.24 -15.87 44.95
C LEU A 748 10.56 -15.93 45.75
N LYS A 749 11.68 -15.52 45.12
CA LYS A 749 13.02 -15.50 45.73
C LYS A 749 13.33 -14.16 46.40
N ALA A 750 12.61 -13.11 46.05
CA ALA A 750 12.73 -11.77 46.63
C ALA A 750 11.35 -11.23 47.04
N LYS A 751 11.32 -10.33 48.02
CA LYS A 751 10.14 -9.55 48.40
C LYS A 751 10.49 -8.08 48.27
N ILE A 752 9.80 -7.36 47.40
CA ILE A 752 9.98 -5.91 47.23
C ILE A 752 8.59 -5.27 47.22
N LYS A 753 8.47 -4.07 47.79
CA LYS A 753 7.29 -3.22 47.66
C LYS A 753 7.55 -2.20 46.54
N PRO A 754 6.69 -2.10 45.51
CA PRO A 754 6.75 -1.03 44.52
C PRO A 754 6.86 0.34 45.19
N ARG A 755 7.64 1.26 44.61
CA ARG A 755 7.66 2.66 45.06
C ARG A 755 6.28 3.29 44.85
N GLU A 756 5.86 4.17 45.77
CA GLU A 756 4.58 4.87 45.65
C GLU A 756 4.54 5.74 44.38
N LEU A 757 3.37 5.81 43.73
CA LEU A 757 3.14 6.69 42.59
C LEU A 757 3.38 8.17 42.94
N PRO A 758 3.94 8.97 42.03
CA PRO A 758 4.07 10.42 42.19
C PRO A 758 2.73 11.10 42.50
N LEU A 759 2.73 12.04 43.45
CA LEU A 759 1.53 12.77 43.91
C LEU A 759 0.81 13.54 42.78
N GLU A 760 1.53 14.03 41.77
CA GLU A 760 0.94 14.77 40.63
C GLU A 760 0.03 13.91 39.75
N ILE A 761 0.29 12.59 39.65
CA ILE A 761 -0.55 11.64 38.90
C ILE A 761 -1.83 11.30 39.68
N ARG A 762 -1.84 11.48 41.01
CA ARG A 762 -3.03 11.33 41.85
C ARG A 762 -3.99 12.53 41.77
N GLN A 763 -3.54 13.70 41.32
CA GLN A 763 -4.27 14.98 41.41
C GLN A 763 -4.85 15.50 40.08
N SER A 764 -4.61 14.83 38.94
CA SER A 764 -5.04 15.30 37.61
C SER A 764 -6.57 15.26 37.36
N SER A 765 -7.38 14.93 38.37
CA SER A 765 -8.85 15.06 38.30
C SER A 765 -9.36 16.49 38.49
N HIS A 766 -8.54 17.46 38.95
CA HIS A 766 -8.99 18.84 39.13
C HIS A 766 -7.90 19.89 38.83
N ARG A 767 -7.64 20.16 37.55
CA ARG A 767 -7.35 21.48 36.94
C ARG A 767 -6.64 21.29 35.59
N ILE A 768 -7.35 21.58 34.50
CA ILE A 768 -6.75 21.78 33.18
C ILE A 768 -6.25 23.22 33.15
N ASP A 769 -4.96 23.44 33.36
CA ASP A 769 -4.33 24.72 33.06
C ASP A 769 -3.85 24.72 31.60
N ARG A 770 -4.30 25.72 30.85
CA ARG A 770 -4.15 25.87 29.40
C ARG A 770 -2.73 26.30 29.06
N LYS A 771 -1.90 25.39 28.51
CA LYS A 771 -0.77 25.71 27.60
C LYS A 771 -0.03 24.47 27.07
N VAL A 772 -0.74 23.51 26.47
CA VAL A 772 -0.15 22.50 25.56
C VAL A 772 -1.21 22.16 24.51
N SER A 773 -0.79 22.05 23.24
CA SER A 773 -1.63 21.77 22.07
C SER A 773 -2.54 20.54 22.29
N PRO A 774 -3.87 20.63 22.03
CA PRO A 774 -4.78 19.51 22.23
C PRO A 774 -4.67 18.53 21.06
N GLY A 775 -3.80 17.52 21.21
CA GLY A 775 -3.70 16.38 20.29
C GLY A 775 -3.19 15.09 20.94
N CYS A 776 -2.71 15.14 22.18
CA CYS A 776 -2.02 14.01 22.81
C CYS A 776 -2.41 13.82 24.28
N LEU A 777 -3.67 14.00 24.68
CA LEU A 777 -4.16 13.60 26.01
C LEU A 777 -5.62 13.14 25.91
N GLY A 778 -5.82 11.98 25.26
CA GLY A 778 -6.98 11.13 25.47
C GLY A 778 -6.48 9.79 25.97
N PHE A 779 -6.24 9.73 27.29
CA PHE A 779 -5.82 8.54 28.04
C PHE A 779 -6.83 7.40 27.90
#